data_AF-A0A3A1XPI4-F1
#
_entry.id   AF-A0A3A1XPI4-F1
#
_cell.length_a   1.000
_cell.length_b   1.000
_cell.length_c   1.000
_cell.angle_alpha   90.00
_cell.angle_beta   90.00
_cell.angle_gamma   90.00
#
_symmetry.space_group_name_H-M   'P 1'
#
loop_
_entity.id
_entity.type
_entity.pdbx_description
1 polymer ?
#
loop_
_entity_poly.entity_id
_entity_poly.type
_entity_poly.pdbx_seq_one_letter_code
_entity_poly.pdbx_strand_id
1 'polypeptide(L)'
;MTQVRSSAPGKLYIAGEYAVVDGCAAIVAAVNRYVTVSISDETLNEELRENLQKNAPSNRNYCGVITSDGEKYEPLLWARTSDGSIEIQNDGKYAYVLAAMCVVDAYASEKCAPNINRKSYNVHISSELDDAKTGRKYGLGSSAAVTVAVIRALCKWYDLNLSTPEICKLALIASSSVKKSGSGGDVAASSYGGWIMYRAYNREWLEAELTLVKSGCSDFGELLYKKWPRLEVKRLNVDKSLKLLVGWTGSPASSAKLVSSVESSVKTSAEGSTESSVETSAFDNKNQLFTYEDFCKQSEICVQKLARAIEKFEISEISSGFAQNRALLQKLSALTGTVIETHELTKFIEIATCAGIPAKTSGAGGGDCAIALSTIYDNNVIETMKSTWEANGIKPLNIDVTEIFGTGKPSENIVLDAFAKSREPNAQSAQSCTIQNRKDAHIALADKQYKTRADSDFDKVRFVPNALPQVALEEIDASVNVLGSEVCDSVHWCSPIYINAMTGGSDAAKKVNASLARVAAKNSVAMASGSLSAALRDETLLSTFSVIRSENPHGFVMANVSAGTSASDALRAVNMIHANALQVHLNAAQELVMQEGDRDFRNWLCNIESIVSACEALSVPVIVKETGCGISAKDVHRLKDVGVRTVDVSGRGGTNFVTIENARRNLGDCDYLADWGLTTVESLVDIRKCDSLKNMEVFASGGVRTPLDVVRALALGASAVGVAGEFLHTLMHEGEDALSLQIDNWQKQIRVIMALLGCKTVKDLQEKTEFVRADCLGK
;
A
#
# COMPACT_ATOMS: atom_id res chain seq x y z
N MET A 1 32.79 -30.89 -17.71
CA MET A 1 32.31 -30.53 -16.36
C MET A 1 31.65 -29.18 -16.47
N THR A 2 30.41 -29.06 -16.02
CA THR A 2 29.71 -27.80 -15.86
C THR A 2 29.68 -27.48 -14.38
N GLN A 3 30.02 -26.25 -14.03
CA GLN A 3 29.91 -25.75 -12.68
C GLN A 3 29.20 -24.40 -12.72
N VAL A 4 28.19 -24.22 -11.88
CA VAL A 4 27.55 -22.92 -11.63
C VAL A 4 27.83 -22.50 -10.20
N ARG A 5 28.05 -21.20 -9.98
CA ARG A 5 28.35 -20.63 -8.67
C ARG A 5 27.45 -19.42 -8.39
N SER A 6 26.92 -19.36 -7.18
CA SER A 6 26.10 -18.27 -6.68
C SER A 6 26.37 -18.03 -5.20
N SER A 7 26.16 -16.80 -4.73
CA SER A 7 26.31 -16.45 -3.32
C SER A 7 25.11 -15.65 -2.82
N ALA A 8 25.00 -15.58 -1.49
CA ALA A 8 24.10 -14.67 -0.81
C ALA A 8 24.77 -14.14 0.47
N PRO A 9 24.62 -12.85 0.78
CA PRO A 9 25.18 -12.27 1.99
C PRO A 9 24.44 -12.74 3.24
N GLY A 10 25.14 -12.75 4.36
CA GLY A 10 24.51 -12.72 5.68
C GLY A 10 23.81 -11.38 5.94
N LYS A 11 23.25 -11.23 7.14
CA LYS A 11 22.50 -10.03 7.53
C LYS A 11 22.59 -9.72 9.01
N LEU A 12 22.41 -8.44 9.33
CA LEU A 12 22.16 -7.92 10.68
C LEU A 12 20.78 -7.26 10.72
N TYR A 13 20.10 -7.37 11.87
CA TYR A 13 18.92 -6.54 12.10
C TYR A 13 19.36 -5.23 12.72
N ILE A 14 18.72 -4.15 12.27
CA ILE A 14 18.98 -2.78 12.72
C ILE A 14 17.92 -2.36 13.73
N ALA A 15 16.64 -2.65 13.46
CA ALA A 15 15.52 -2.41 14.36
C ALA A 15 14.30 -3.27 14.00
N GLY A 16 13.42 -3.53 14.97
CA GLY A 16 12.11 -4.17 14.78
C GLY A 16 12.09 -5.69 14.98
N GLU A 17 13.14 -6.25 15.59
CA GLU A 17 13.48 -7.69 15.50
C GLU A 17 12.46 -8.68 16.02
N TYR A 18 11.68 -8.27 17.02
CA TYR A 18 10.59 -9.08 17.57
C TYR A 18 9.24 -8.68 16.98
N ALA A 19 8.95 -7.38 16.85
CA ALA A 19 7.66 -6.90 16.34
C ALA A 19 7.38 -7.32 14.88
N VAL A 20 8.44 -7.56 14.09
CA VAL A 20 8.34 -8.07 12.71
C VAL A 20 7.80 -9.51 12.62
N VAL A 21 7.86 -10.29 13.71
CA VAL A 21 7.23 -11.63 13.77
C VAL A 21 5.72 -11.54 13.60
N ASP A 22 5.11 -10.46 14.13
CA ASP A 22 3.67 -10.21 14.15
C ASP A 22 3.22 -9.23 13.04
N GLY A 23 4.10 -8.91 12.10
CA GLY A 23 3.80 -8.11 10.90
C GLY A 23 4.12 -6.61 11.00
N CYS A 24 4.76 -6.15 12.07
CA CYS A 24 5.33 -4.80 12.11
C CYS A 24 6.54 -4.68 11.19
N ALA A 25 7.00 -3.46 10.95
CA ALA A 25 8.20 -3.18 10.17
C ALA A 25 9.48 -3.53 10.93
N ALA A 26 10.51 -3.93 10.19
CA ALA A 26 11.90 -3.98 10.64
C ALA A 26 12.83 -3.35 9.61
N ILE A 27 14.01 -2.92 10.06
CA ILE A 27 15.15 -2.56 9.20
C ILE A 27 16.19 -3.67 9.32
N VAL A 28 16.67 -4.16 8.18
CA VAL A 28 17.64 -5.26 8.07
C VAL A 28 18.71 -4.86 7.06
N ALA A 29 19.99 -5.11 7.37
CA ALA A 29 21.10 -4.80 6.48
C ALA A 29 21.82 -6.09 6.06
N ALA A 30 22.06 -6.26 4.76
CA ALA A 30 22.87 -7.34 4.21
C ALA A 30 24.35 -7.02 4.33
N VAL A 31 25.18 -7.96 4.79
CA VAL A 31 26.59 -7.70 5.13
C VAL A 31 27.57 -8.34 4.14
N ASN A 32 28.77 -7.78 4.01
CA ASN A 32 29.87 -8.29 3.17
C ASN A 32 30.54 -9.57 3.72
N ARG A 33 29.73 -10.54 4.11
CA ARG A 33 30.11 -11.93 4.39
C ARG A 33 29.10 -12.84 3.72
N TYR A 34 29.57 -13.83 2.99
CA TYR A 34 28.72 -14.60 2.08
C TYR A 34 28.67 -16.08 2.46
N VAL A 35 27.53 -16.70 2.17
CA VAL A 35 27.48 -18.14 1.86
C VAL A 35 27.57 -18.26 0.34
N THR A 36 28.47 -19.12 -0.13
CA THR A 36 28.67 -19.39 -1.55
C THR A 36 28.38 -20.85 -1.84
N VAL A 37 27.56 -21.09 -2.86
CA VAL A 37 27.15 -22.41 -3.30
C VAL A 37 27.65 -22.65 -4.72
N SER A 38 28.34 -23.76 -4.90
CA SER A 38 28.73 -24.30 -6.21
C SER A 38 27.91 -25.55 -6.50
N ILE A 39 27.44 -25.70 -7.73
CA ILE A 39 26.75 -26.90 -8.21
C ILE A 39 27.50 -27.45 -9.43
N SER A 40 27.87 -28.73 -9.41
CA SER A 40 28.64 -29.38 -10.49
C SER A 40 28.08 -30.74 -10.93
N ASP A 41 28.42 -31.13 -12.17
CA ASP A 41 28.21 -32.49 -12.71
C ASP A 41 29.45 -33.39 -12.58
N GLU A 42 30.37 -33.04 -11.67
CA GLU A 42 31.59 -33.81 -11.45
C GLU A 42 31.29 -35.23 -10.97
N THR A 43 31.98 -36.20 -11.55
CA THR A 43 31.90 -37.60 -11.12
C THR A 43 32.36 -37.70 -9.68
N LEU A 44 31.47 -38.21 -8.83
CA LEU A 44 31.77 -38.58 -7.45
C LEU A 44 33.03 -39.44 -7.39
N ASN A 45 33.90 -39.13 -6.44
CA ASN A 45 35.07 -39.92 -6.09
C ASN A 45 34.69 -41.39 -5.83
N GLU A 46 35.52 -42.31 -6.32
CA GLU A 46 35.24 -43.76 -6.33
C GLU A 46 34.81 -44.31 -4.95
N GLU A 47 35.38 -43.80 -3.87
CA GLU A 47 35.04 -44.18 -2.49
C GLU A 47 33.60 -43.80 -2.06
N LEU A 48 33.10 -42.62 -2.46
CA LEU A 48 31.69 -42.26 -2.25
C LEU A 48 30.77 -43.00 -3.24
N ARG A 49 31.27 -43.33 -4.44
CA ARG A 49 30.55 -44.11 -5.44
C ARG A 49 30.33 -45.56 -5.00
N GLU A 50 31.31 -46.19 -4.34
CA GLU A 50 31.15 -47.49 -3.69
C GLU A 50 30.14 -47.45 -2.54
N ASN A 51 30.17 -46.39 -1.71
CA ASN A 51 29.19 -46.22 -0.63
C ASN A 51 27.76 -46.03 -1.16
N LEU A 52 27.59 -45.35 -2.30
CA LEU A 52 26.32 -45.30 -3.02
C LEU A 52 25.86 -46.69 -3.49
N GLN A 53 26.76 -47.51 -4.05
CA GLN A 53 26.38 -48.87 -4.48
C GLN A 53 26.05 -49.82 -3.30
N LYS A 54 26.65 -49.62 -2.13
CA LYS A 54 26.38 -50.44 -0.93
C LYS A 54 25.07 -50.05 -0.22
N ASN A 55 24.64 -48.78 -0.31
CA ASN A 55 23.49 -48.26 0.44
C ASN A 55 22.28 -47.83 -0.41
N ALA A 56 22.40 -47.72 -1.74
CA ALA A 56 21.27 -47.36 -2.60
C ALA A 56 20.37 -48.58 -2.91
N PRO A 57 19.04 -48.46 -2.76
CA PRO A 57 18.11 -49.42 -3.34
C PRO A 57 18.29 -49.45 -4.86
N SER A 58 18.18 -50.63 -5.47
CA SER A 58 18.55 -50.96 -6.86
C SER A 58 17.77 -50.25 -7.99
N ASN A 59 17.07 -49.16 -7.69
CA ASN A 59 16.04 -48.57 -8.56
C ASN A 59 15.97 -47.02 -8.50
N ARG A 60 17.06 -46.34 -8.08
CA ARG A 60 17.14 -44.87 -8.00
C ARG A 60 18.09 -44.30 -9.05
N ASN A 61 17.54 -43.59 -10.03
CA ASN A 61 18.29 -43.15 -11.23
C ASN A 61 19.00 -41.79 -11.12
N TYR A 62 18.75 -41.00 -10.07
CA TYR A 62 19.32 -39.66 -9.91
C TYR A 62 19.76 -39.42 -8.45
N CYS A 63 20.97 -38.90 -8.28
CA CYS A 63 21.62 -38.70 -6.98
C CYS A 63 22.73 -37.63 -7.03
N GLY A 64 23.27 -37.29 -5.86
CA GLY A 64 24.44 -36.43 -5.70
C GLY A 64 24.91 -36.37 -4.25
N VAL A 65 25.91 -35.52 -3.97
CA VAL A 65 26.39 -35.23 -2.62
C VAL A 65 26.26 -33.74 -2.28
N ILE A 66 25.94 -33.44 -1.02
CA ILE A 66 26.07 -32.11 -0.43
C ILE A 66 27.32 -32.12 0.46
N THR A 67 28.21 -31.14 0.26
CA THR A 67 29.43 -30.95 1.05
C THR A 67 29.54 -29.51 1.54
N SER A 68 30.32 -29.28 2.59
CA SER A 68 30.58 -27.94 3.12
C SER A 68 32.03 -27.79 3.57
N ASP A 69 32.56 -26.57 3.53
CA ASP A 69 33.85 -26.26 4.11
C ASP A 69 33.85 -26.43 5.64
N GLY A 70 34.74 -27.29 6.15
CA GLY A 70 35.03 -27.48 7.58
C GLY A 70 34.46 -28.77 8.20
N GLU A 71 35.22 -29.35 9.13
CA GLU A 71 35.01 -30.66 9.81
C GLU A 71 33.69 -30.81 10.60
N LYS A 72 32.83 -29.79 10.60
CA LYS A 72 31.57 -29.74 11.35
C LYS A 72 30.40 -30.41 10.61
N TYR A 73 30.54 -30.58 9.30
CA TYR A 73 29.51 -31.06 8.39
C TYR A 73 30.03 -32.23 7.56
N GLU A 74 29.56 -33.44 7.89
CA GLU A 74 29.82 -34.63 7.07
C GLU A 74 29.20 -34.47 5.67
N PRO A 75 29.76 -35.11 4.62
CA PRO A 75 29.12 -35.20 3.31
C PRO A 75 27.75 -35.90 3.40
N LEU A 76 26.69 -35.27 2.91
CA LEU A 76 25.35 -35.85 2.85
C LEU A 76 25.04 -36.34 1.44
N LEU A 77 24.84 -37.66 1.29
CA LEU A 77 24.33 -38.26 0.06
C LEU A 77 22.83 -38.01 -0.06
N TRP A 78 22.37 -37.61 -1.25
CA TRP A 78 20.95 -37.43 -1.55
C TRP A 78 20.56 -38.14 -2.85
N ALA A 79 19.31 -38.55 -2.95
CA ALA A 79 18.76 -39.26 -4.09
C ALA A 79 17.32 -38.84 -4.37
N ARG A 80 16.83 -39.14 -5.58
CA ARG A 80 15.42 -38.98 -5.94
C ARG A 80 14.63 -40.26 -5.76
N THR A 81 13.37 -40.12 -5.38
CA THR A 81 12.35 -41.17 -5.43
C THR A 81 11.86 -41.42 -6.85
N SER A 82 11.06 -42.47 -7.06
CA SER A 82 10.54 -42.86 -8.37
C SER A 82 9.58 -41.84 -9.00
N ASP A 83 8.98 -40.96 -8.19
CA ASP A 83 8.17 -39.81 -8.64
C ASP A 83 9.03 -38.59 -9.06
N GLY A 84 10.35 -38.64 -8.84
CA GLY A 84 11.30 -37.58 -9.17
C GLY A 84 11.52 -36.53 -8.07
N SER A 85 10.79 -36.59 -6.96
CA SER A 85 11.03 -35.73 -5.80
C SER A 85 12.35 -36.08 -5.09
N ILE A 86 12.92 -35.15 -4.32
CA ILE A 86 14.14 -35.40 -3.53
C ILE A 86 13.73 -36.10 -2.23
N GLU A 87 14.40 -37.21 -1.92
CA GLU A 87 14.24 -37.89 -0.64
C GLU A 87 14.87 -37.05 0.49
N ILE A 88 14.02 -36.56 1.39
CA ILE A 88 14.48 -35.83 2.59
C ILE A 88 14.84 -36.84 3.67
N GLN A 89 16.13 -37.15 3.79
CA GLN A 89 16.66 -37.77 5.00
C GLN A 89 16.61 -36.77 6.16
N ASN A 90 16.36 -37.24 7.38
CA ASN A 90 16.12 -36.39 8.54
C ASN A 90 17.43 -35.85 9.15
N ASP A 91 18.24 -35.16 8.34
CA ASP A 91 19.46 -34.47 8.75
C ASP A 91 19.16 -33.00 9.10
N GLY A 92 19.09 -32.72 10.41
CA GLY A 92 18.87 -31.38 10.94
C GLY A 92 19.97 -30.36 10.59
N LYS A 93 21.14 -30.77 10.08
CA LYS A 93 22.23 -29.87 9.65
C LYS A 93 21.98 -29.26 8.27
N TYR A 94 21.43 -30.04 7.32
CA TYR A 94 21.24 -29.64 5.92
C TYR A 94 19.78 -29.32 5.55
N ALA A 95 18.84 -29.35 6.50
CA ALA A 95 17.41 -29.12 6.26
C ALA A 95 17.08 -27.90 5.37
N TYR A 96 17.76 -26.75 5.57
CA TYR A 96 17.57 -25.53 4.76
C TYR A 96 18.08 -25.65 3.30
N VAL A 97 19.07 -26.52 3.06
CA VAL A 97 19.61 -26.83 1.73
C VAL A 97 18.65 -27.76 1.00
N LEU A 98 18.22 -28.84 1.66
CA LEU A 98 17.24 -29.79 1.12
C LEU A 98 15.91 -29.10 0.80
N ALA A 99 15.39 -28.26 1.69
CA ALA A 99 14.16 -27.50 1.45
C ALA A 99 14.28 -26.54 0.26
N ALA A 100 15.43 -25.88 0.09
CA ALA A 100 15.71 -25.03 -1.07
C ALA A 100 15.76 -25.85 -2.37
N MET A 101 16.40 -27.02 -2.35
CA MET A 101 16.45 -27.94 -3.49
C MET A 101 15.05 -28.42 -3.88
N CYS A 102 14.24 -28.91 -2.93
CA CYS A 102 12.88 -29.37 -3.19
C CYS A 102 11.98 -28.28 -3.81
N VAL A 103 12.07 -27.04 -3.30
CA VAL A 103 11.26 -25.91 -3.80
C VAL A 103 11.65 -25.52 -5.22
N VAL A 104 12.95 -25.42 -5.54
CA VAL A 104 13.37 -25.05 -6.91
C VAL A 104 13.15 -26.20 -7.89
N ASP A 105 13.33 -27.46 -7.49
CA ASP A 105 13.06 -28.61 -8.33
C ASP A 105 11.58 -28.72 -8.72
N ALA A 106 10.67 -28.48 -7.77
CA ALA A 106 9.24 -28.45 -8.02
C ALA A 106 8.90 -27.34 -9.03
N TYR A 107 9.38 -26.11 -8.79
CA TYR A 107 9.19 -24.97 -9.68
C TYR A 107 9.80 -25.17 -11.08
N ALA A 108 11.01 -25.76 -11.15
CA ALA A 108 11.69 -26.06 -12.41
C ALA A 108 10.97 -27.13 -13.22
N SER A 109 10.37 -28.11 -12.55
CA SER A 109 9.55 -29.14 -13.19
C SER A 109 8.25 -28.55 -13.75
N GLU A 110 7.56 -27.75 -12.93
CA GLU A 110 6.32 -27.04 -13.27
C GLU A 110 6.48 -26.10 -14.46
N LYS A 111 7.54 -25.28 -14.48
CA LYS A 111 7.83 -24.34 -15.59
C LYS A 111 8.62 -24.97 -16.74
N CYS A 112 8.78 -26.30 -16.76
CA CYS A 112 9.50 -27.06 -17.78
C CYS A 112 10.87 -26.44 -18.13
N ALA A 113 11.68 -26.17 -17.10
CA ALA A 113 12.93 -25.43 -17.22
C ALA A 113 13.86 -25.99 -18.31
N PRO A 114 14.61 -25.16 -19.07
CA PRO A 114 15.40 -25.63 -20.22
C PRO A 114 16.35 -26.79 -19.89
N ASN A 115 16.94 -26.76 -18.69
CA ASN A 115 17.88 -27.77 -18.20
C ASN A 115 17.25 -28.79 -17.23
N ILE A 116 15.93 -28.99 -17.21
CA ILE A 116 15.22 -29.85 -16.24
C ILE A 116 15.69 -31.32 -16.24
N ASN A 117 16.31 -31.79 -17.33
CA ASN A 117 16.89 -33.13 -17.43
C ASN A 117 18.18 -33.31 -16.60
N ARG A 118 18.78 -32.22 -16.09
CA ARG A 118 20.01 -32.25 -15.27
C ARG A 118 19.73 -32.58 -13.80
N LYS A 119 19.14 -33.75 -13.57
CA LYS A 119 18.55 -34.15 -12.27
C LYS A 119 19.54 -34.69 -11.22
N SER A 120 20.77 -35.00 -11.63
CA SER A 120 21.90 -35.37 -10.75
C SER A 120 22.92 -34.24 -10.72
N TYR A 121 23.35 -33.83 -9.54
CA TYR A 121 24.34 -32.77 -9.33
C TYR A 121 24.93 -32.82 -7.91
N ASN A 122 26.16 -32.37 -7.75
CA ASN A 122 26.77 -32.17 -6.43
C ASN A 122 26.55 -30.73 -5.97
N VAL A 123 26.41 -30.51 -4.67
CA VAL A 123 26.29 -29.19 -4.04
C VAL A 123 27.46 -29.02 -3.08
N HIS A 124 28.19 -27.92 -3.21
CA HIS A 124 29.29 -27.57 -2.32
C HIS A 124 29.07 -26.18 -1.72
N ILE A 125 29.27 -26.05 -0.39
CA ILE A 125 28.87 -24.89 0.40
C ILE A 125 30.06 -24.31 1.17
N SER A 126 30.38 -23.06 0.90
CA SER A 126 31.41 -22.30 1.62
C SER A 126 30.75 -21.18 2.44
N SER A 127 31.19 -20.94 3.68
CA SER A 127 30.60 -19.96 4.62
C SER A 127 31.63 -19.02 5.22
N GLU A 128 31.43 -17.72 5.04
CA GLU A 128 32.19 -16.66 5.71
C GLU A 128 31.47 -16.13 6.98
N LEU A 129 30.35 -16.76 7.37
CA LEU A 129 29.48 -16.35 8.48
C LEU A 129 29.84 -17.01 9.83
N ASP A 130 30.94 -17.76 9.83
CA ASP A 130 31.48 -18.51 10.96
C ASP A 130 32.92 -18.02 11.23
N ASP A 131 33.36 -18.04 12.49
CA ASP A 131 34.73 -17.70 12.87
C ASP A 131 35.70 -18.80 12.43
N ALA A 132 36.61 -18.47 11.52
CA ALA A 132 37.52 -19.42 10.88
C ALA A 132 38.48 -20.16 11.84
N LYS A 133 38.65 -19.71 13.09
CA LYS A 133 39.48 -20.39 14.11
C LYS A 133 38.68 -21.32 15.01
N THR A 134 37.41 -21.00 15.28
CA THR A 134 36.60 -21.68 16.30
C THR A 134 35.34 -22.38 15.76
N GLY A 135 35.00 -22.18 14.49
CA GLY A 135 33.77 -22.71 13.87
C GLY A 135 32.47 -22.22 14.53
N ARG A 136 32.53 -21.13 15.29
CA ARG A 136 31.39 -20.50 15.96
C ARG A 136 30.69 -19.52 15.02
N LYS A 137 29.35 -19.50 15.05
CA LYS A 137 28.55 -18.57 14.24
C LYS A 137 28.67 -17.15 14.78
N TYR A 138 28.75 -16.17 13.87
CA TYR A 138 28.70 -14.74 14.22
C TYR A 138 27.27 -14.22 14.47
N GLY A 139 26.22 -15.03 14.28
CA GLY A 139 24.82 -14.58 14.36
C GLY A 139 24.27 -13.92 13.07
N LEU A 140 25.07 -13.90 12.00
CA LEU A 140 24.80 -13.19 10.74
C LEU A 140 23.78 -13.88 9.80
N GLY A 141 22.92 -14.78 10.31
CA GLY A 141 21.80 -15.36 9.54
C GLY A 141 22.16 -16.46 8.52
N SER A 142 23.09 -17.37 8.85
CA SER A 142 23.59 -18.37 7.89
C SER A 142 22.53 -19.27 7.24
N SER A 143 21.38 -19.52 7.89
CA SER A 143 20.27 -20.29 7.32
C SER A 143 19.60 -19.57 6.14
N ALA A 144 19.33 -18.26 6.27
CA ALA A 144 18.75 -17.47 5.19
C ALA A 144 19.74 -17.33 4.02
N ALA A 145 21.01 -17.07 4.32
CA ALA A 145 22.06 -16.95 3.31
C ALA A 145 22.25 -18.26 2.51
N VAL A 146 22.31 -19.42 3.17
CA VAL A 146 22.44 -20.70 2.44
C VAL A 146 21.21 -21.00 1.58
N THR A 147 19.98 -20.79 2.10
CA THR A 147 18.75 -21.00 1.31
C THR A 147 18.72 -20.13 0.05
N VAL A 148 19.04 -18.83 0.16
CA VAL A 148 19.06 -17.92 -1.01
C VAL A 148 20.21 -18.28 -1.97
N ALA A 149 21.38 -18.67 -1.47
CA ALA A 149 22.52 -19.06 -2.31
C ALA A 149 22.26 -20.36 -3.09
N VAL A 150 21.65 -21.36 -2.45
CA VAL A 150 21.21 -22.62 -3.09
C VAL A 150 20.18 -22.33 -4.17
N ILE A 151 19.16 -21.53 -3.88
CA ILE A 151 18.13 -21.15 -4.86
C ILE A 151 18.75 -20.46 -6.06
N ARG A 152 19.61 -19.46 -5.85
CA ARG A 152 20.35 -18.78 -6.93
C ARG A 152 21.28 -19.71 -7.72
N ALA A 153 21.84 -20.74 -7.11
CA ALA A 153 22.68 -21.71 -7.81
C ALA A 153 21.83 -22.64 -8.67
N LEU A 154 20.72 -23.15 -8.14
CA LEU A 154 19.78 -24.03 -8.86
C LEU A 154 19.03 -23.31 -9.98
N CYS A 155 18.63 -22.04 -9.80
CA CYS A 155 18.06 -21.26 -10.88
C CYS A 155 19.04 -21.13 -12.07
N LYS A 156 20.33 -20.89 -11.81
CA LYS A 156 21.36 -20.92 -12.87
C LYS A 156 21.58 -22.31 -13.46
N TRP A 157 21.53 -23.37 -12.64
CA TRP A 157 21.69 -24.75 -13.10
C TRP A 157 20.58 -25.17 -14.06
N TYR A 158 19.33 -24.80 -13.74
CA TYR A 158 18.14 -25.11 -14.51
C TYR A 158 17.82 -24.12 -15.64
N ASP A 159 18.56 -23.01 -15.74
CA ASP A 159 18.33 -21.88 -16.66
C ASP A 159 16.96 -21.18 -16.44
N LEU A 160 16.67 -20.89 -15.17
CA LEU A 160 15.51 -20.15 -14.70
C LEU A 160 15.85 -18.67 -14.48
N ASN A 161 15.29 -17.81 -15.33
CA ASN A 161 15.43 -16.36 -15.25
C ASN A 161 14.42 -15.74 -14.26
N LEU A 162 14.77 -15.74 -12.97
CA LEU A 162 13.93 -15.18 -11.90
C LEU A 162 14.44 -13.82 -11.41
N SER A 163 13.48 -12.95 -11.10
CA SER A 163 13.70 -11.65 -10.46
C SER A 163 14.00 -11.78 -8.96
N THR A 164 14.52 -10.71 -8.37
CA THR A 164 14.84 -10.65 -6.93
C THR A 164 13.63 -10.91 -6.02
N PRO A 165 12.42 -10.35 -6.30
CA PRO A 165 11.20 -10.70 -5.57
C PRO A 165 10.82 -12.19 -5.66
N GLU A 166 10.95 -12.83 -6.82
CA GLU A 166 10.64 -14.25 -7.00
C GLU A 166 11.62 -15.15 -6.23
N ILE A 167 12.93 -14.86 -6.31
CA ILE A 167 13.96 -15.54 -5.52
C ILE A 167 13.68 -15.39 -4.03
N CYS A 168 13.29 -14.19 -3.58
CA CYS A 168 12.91 -13.95 -2.19
C CYS A 168 11.69 -14.80 -1.77
N LYS A 169 10.62 -14.84 -2.59
CA LYS A 169 9.43 -15.64 -2.28
C LYS A 169 9.71 -17.14 -2.25
N LEU A 170 10.48 -17.69 -3.21
CA LEU A 170 10.92 -19.09 -3.17
C LEU A 170 11.73 -19.37 -1.89
N ALA A 171 12.62 -18.46 -1.50
CA ALA A 171 13.41 -18.61 -0.28
C ALA A 171 12.58 -18.50 1.01
N LEU A 172 11.51 -17.70 1.01
CA LEU A 172 10.53 -17.64 2.11
C LEU A 172 9.74 -18.95 2.21
N ILE A 173 9.29 -19.54 1.09
CA ILE A 173 8.65 -20.87 1.08
C ILE A 173 9.60 -21.92 1.65
N ALA A 174 10.82 -22.02 1.11
CA ALA A 174 11.82 -22.99 1.56
C ALA A 174 12.22 -22.82 3.04
N SER A 175 12.25 -21.59 3.55
CA SER A 175 12.54 -21.33 4.97
C SER A 175 11.35 -21.70 5.86
N SER A 176 10.11 -21.44 5.41
CA SER A 176 8.89 -21.72 6.18
C SER A 176 8.65 -23.22 6.41
N SER A 177 9.05 -24.09 5.47
CA SER A 177 8.92 -25.54 5.60
C SER A 177 9.86 -26.15 6.63
N VAL A 178 11.01 -25.51 6.89
CA VAL A 178 11.96 -25.90 7.95
C VAL A 178 11.61 -25.26 9.29
N LYS A 179 11.19 -23.99 9.30
CA LYS A 179 10.89 -23.25 10.54
C LYS A 179 9.69 -22.31 10.39
N LYS A 180 8.57 -22.70 11.01
CA LYS A 180 7.31 -21.92 11.00
C LYS A 180 7.35 -20.56 11.72
N SER A 181 8.22 -20.36 12.74
CA SER A 181 8.32 -19.11 13.51
C SER A 181 9.36 -18.10 12.99
N GLY A 182 9.70 -18.13 11.70
CA GLY A 182 10.56 -17.12 11.06
C GLY A 182 9.78 -15.90 10.57
N SER A 183 10.29 -14.67 10.75
CA SER A 183 9.69 -13.47 10.14
C SER A 183 9.98 -13.34 8.65
N GLY A 184 11.10 -13.90 8.18
CA GLY A 184 11.57 -13.84 6.79
C GLY A 184 12.38 -12.60 6.43
N GLY A 185 12.58 -11.65 7.36
CA GLY A 185 13.36 -10.43 7.08
C GLY A 185 14.85 -10.70 6.84
N ASP A 186 15.36 -11.82 7.35
CA ASP A 186 16.71 -12.31 7.07
C ASP A 186 16.84 -12.86 5.65
N VAL A 187 15.87 -13.66 5.21
CA VAL A 187 15.75 -14.12 3.81
C VAL A 187 15.65 -12.93 2.86
N ALA A 188 14.81 -11.95 3.18
CA ALA A 188 14.67 -10.74 2.38
C ALA A 188 15.99 -9.96 2.27
N ALA A 189 16.75 -9.80 3.34
CA ALA A 189 18.05 -9.14 3.30
C ALA A 189 19.06 -9.91 2.43
N SER A 190 19.17 -11.24 2.59
CA SER A 190 20.03 -12.10 1.76
C SER A 190 19.61 -12.11 0.26
N SER A 191 18.33 -11.90 -0.04
CA SER A 191 17.81 -11.76 -1.40
C SER A 191 18.05 -10.37 -1.99
N TYR A 192 17.67 -9.29 -1.31
CA TYR A 192 17.69 -7.95 -1.88
C TYR A 192 19.03 -7.24 -1.77
N GLY A 193 19.84 -7.53 -0.75
CA GLY A 193 21.04 -6.75 -0.45
C GLY A 193 20.74 -5.31 0.01
N GLY A 194 21.79 -4.61 0.42
CA GLY A 194 21.73 -3.25 0.94
C GLY A 194 21.07 -3.18 2.32
N TRP A 195 20.58 -1.99 2.66
CA TRP A 195 19.64 -1.79 3.74
C TRP A 195 18.23 -2.00 3.21
N ILE A 196 17.41 -2.77 3.91
CA ILE A 196 16.00 -2.94 3.59
C ILE A 196 15.10 -2.57 4.77
N MET A 197 13.92 -2.02 4.45
CA MET A 197 12.77 -2.05 5.35
C MET A 197 11.87 -3.21 4.93
N TYR A 198 11.44 -4.02 5.90
CA TYR A 198 10.75 -5.29 5.67
C TYR A 198 9.51 -5.43 6.57
N ARG A 199 8.44 -6.00 6.03
CA ARG A 199 7.31 -6.56 6.80
C ARG A 199 7.12 -8.03 6.49
N ALA A 200 6.81 -8.81 7.53
CA ALA A 200 6.49 -10.22 7.36
C ALA A 200 5.16 -10.43 6.63
N TYR A 201 5.14 -11.44 5.76
CA TYR A 201 3.95 -11.96 5.10
C TYR A 201 2.99 -12.62 6.11
N ASN A 202 1.71 -12.73 5.77
CA ASN A 202 0.78 -13.54 6.52
C ASN A 202 1.12 -15.04 6.38
N ARG A 203 1.54 -15.67 7.48
CA ARG A 203 1.94 -17.08 7.54
C ARG A 203 0.79 -18.07 7.28
N GLU A 204 -0.39 -17.81 7.85
CA GLU A 204 -1.58 -18.66 7.71
C GLU A 204 -2.05 -18.69 6.25
N TRP A 205 -2.02 -17.53 5.58
CA TRP A 205 -2.30 -17.42 4.15
C TRP A 205 -1.30 -18.22 3.32
N LEU A 206 0.00 -18.13 3.61
CA LEU A 206 1.01 -18.92 2.86
C LEU A 206 0.84 -20.43 3.11
N GLU A 207 0.51 -20.85 4.33
CA GLU A 207 0.25 -22.27 4.63
C GLU A 207 -1.00 -22.79 3.89
N ALA A 208 -2.07 -21.99 3.80
CA ALA A 208 -3.27 -22.33 3.01
C ALA A 208 -2.96 -22.42 1.51
N GLU A 209 -2.23 -21.45 0.94
CA GLU A 209 -1.80 -21.45 -0.46
C GLU A 209 -0.89 -22.64 -0.81
N LEU A 210 0.08 -22.96 0.06
CA LEU A 210 0.94 -24.14 -0.11
C LEU A 210 0.16 -25.46 0.00
N THR A 211 -0.98 -25.50 0.69
CA THR A 211 -1.89 -26.65 0.66
C THR A 211 -2.61 -26.78 -0.69
N LEU A 212 -3.03 -25.67 -1.32
CA LEU A 212 -3.61 -25.67 -2.67
C LEU A 212 -2.60 -26.11 -3.74
N VAL A 213 -1.33 -25.71 -3.61
CA VAL A 213 -0.24 -26.18 -4.50
C VAL A 213 -0.03 -27.68 -4.34
N LYS A 214 -0.02 -28.20 -3.11
CA LYS A 214 0.11 -29.65 -2.84
C LYS A 214 -1.08 -30.48 -3.32
N SER A 215 -2.29 -29.92 -3.37
CA SER A 215 -3.47 -30.60 -3.92
C SER A 215 -3.61 -30.48 -5.44
N GLY A 216 -2.69 -29.78 -6.12
CA GLY A 216 -2.77 -29.52 -7.56
C GLY A 216 -3.87 -28.53 -7.96
N CYS A 217 -4.38 -27.73 -7.02
CA CYS A 217 -5.41 -26.71 -7.26
C CYS A 217 -4.84 -25.31 -7.54
N SER A 218 -3.51 -25.15 -7.43
CA SER A 218 -2.72 -23.94 -7.70
C SER A 218 -1.32 -24.39 -8.09
N ASP A 219 -0.51 -23.51 -8.70
CA ASP A 219 0.91 -23.79 -8.98
C ASP A 219 1.87 -22.79 -8.29
N PHE A 220 3.17 -23.10 -8.23
CA PHE A 220 4.17 -22.21 -7.62
C PHE A 220 4.29 -20.90 -8.39
N GLY A 221 4.21 -20.90 -9.72
CA GLY A 221 4.20 -19.68 -10.52
C GLY A 221 3.07 -18.73 -10.11
N GLU A 222 1.83 -19.20 -10.08
CA GLU A 222 0.69 -18.43 -9.59
C GLU A 222 0.94 -17.88 -8.18
N LEU A 223 1.44 -18.71 -7.26
CA LEU A 223 1.80 -18.29 -5.90
C LEU A 223 2.91 -17.22 -5.86
N LEU A 224 3.89 -17.27 -6.77
CA LEU A 224 4.93 -16.26 -6.91
C LEU A 224 4.39 -14.94 -7.49
N TYR A 225 3.42 -14.98 -8.40
CA TYR A 225 2.80 -13.77 -8.97
C TYR A 225 1.71 -13.15 -8.07
N LYS A 226 1.06 -13.92 -7.19
CA LYS A 226 0.09 -13.40 -6.19
C LYS A 226 0.71 -12.31 -5.29
N LYS A 227 -0.09 -11.30 -4.93
CA LYS A 227 0.25 -10.32 -3.88
C LYS A 227 0.15 -11.01 -2.51
N TRP A 228 1.29 -11.26 -1.86
CA TRP A 228 1.33 -11.89 -0.54
C TRP A 228 0.85 -10.87 0.52
N PRO A 229 -0.20 -11.15 1.31
CA PRO A 229 -0.70 -10.22 2.31
C PRO A 229 0.37 -9.85 3.32
N ARG A 230 0.47 -8.55 3.65
CA ARG A 230 1.46 -7.92 4.55
C ARG A 230 2.94 -7.96 4.11
N LEU A 231 3.31 -8.68 3.05
CA LEU A 231 4.70 -8.71 2.59
C LEU A 231 5.11 -7.37 1.95
N GLU A 232 6.03 -6.65 2.59
CA GLU A 232 6.61 -5.42 2.06
C GLU A 232 8.15 -5.52 2.12
N VAL A 233 8.84 -5.14 1.04
CA VAL A 233 10.30 -5.03 0.99
C VAL A 233 10.70 -3.76 0.22
N LYS A 234 11.28 -2.78 0.93
CA LYS A 234 11.91 -1.58 0.36
C LYS A 234 13.42 -1.68 0.51
N ARG A 235 14.21 -1.27 -0.49
CA ARG A 235 15.61 -0.89 -0.25
C ARG A 235 15.67 0.56 0.23
N LEU A 236 16.28 0.81 1.39
CA LEU A 236 16.51 2.15 1.91
C LEU A 236 17.69 2.79 1.17
N ASN A 237 17.57 4.06 0.81
CA ASN A 237 18.70 4.85 0.33
C ASN A 237 19.54 5.28 1.54
N VAL A 238 20.80 4.87 1.63
CA VAL A 238 21.65 5.17 2.80
C VAL A 238 22.90 5.91 2.34
N ASP A 239 23.18 7.05 2.97
CA ASP A 239 24.37 7.83 2.65
C ASP A 239 25.64 7.01 2.94
N LYS A 240 26.59 7.04 1.99
CA LYS A 240 27.86 6.30 2.07
C LYS A 240 28.76 6.77 3.22
N SER A 241 28.44 7.93 3.80
CA SER A 241 29.07 8.49 4.99
C SER A 241 28.63 7.79 6.28
N LEU A 242 27.55 7.00 6.27
CA LEU A 242 27.09 6.23 7.43
C LEU A 242 27.83 4.88 7.51
N LYS A 243 28.51 4.62 8.64
CA LYS A 243 29.20 3.36 8.94
C LYS A 243 28.40 2.51 9.92
N LEU A 244 28.12 1.28 9.53
CA LEU A 244 27.66 0.22 10.43
C LEU A 244 28.88 -0.41 11.10
N LEU A 245 28.93 -0.39 12.43
CA LEU A 245 29.97 -1.01 13.24
C LEU A 245 29.38 -2.20 14.00
N VAL A 246 30.12 -3.30 14.10
CA VAL A 246 29.62 -4.57 14.63
C VAL A 246 30.63 -5.15 15.62
N GLY A 247 30.16 -5.51 16.82
CA GLY A 247 30.95 -6.23 17.83
C GLY A 247 30.30 -7.57 18.16
N TRP A 248 31.10 -8.63 18.14
CA TRP A 248 30.70 -10.00 18.47
C TRP A 248 31.23 -10.39 19.85
N THR A 249 30.37 -10.92 20.74
CA THR A 249 30.78 -11.23 22.12
C THR A 249 31.40 -12.63 22.28
N GLY A 250 31.48 -13.41 21.21
CA GLY A 250 32.03 -14.78 21.24
C GLY A 250 31.06 -15.88 21.67
N SER A 251 29.82 -15.53 22.03
CA SER A 251 28.80 -16.44 22.60
C SER A 251 27.61 -16.63 21.66
N PRO A 252 27.57 -17.68 20.82
CA PRO A 252 26.51 -17.85 19.83
C PRO A 252 25.13 -18.04 20.46
N ALA A 253 24.16 -17.22 20.03
CA ALA A 253 22.78 -17.30 20.45
C ALA A 253 21.92 -18.10 19.46
N SER A 254 20.74 -18.55 19.91
CA SER A 254 19.76 -19.19 19.05
C SER A 254 18.52 -18.30 18.92
N SER A 255 18.48 -17.48 17.87
CA SER A 255 17.35 -16.58 17.62
C SER A 255 16.02 -17.33 17.51
N ALA A 256 16.03 -18.61 17.10
CA ALA A 256 14.85 -19.46 17.10
C ALA A 256 14.31 -19.73 18.51
N LYS A 257 15.18 -20.10 19.46
CA LYS A 257 14.77 -20.35 20.85
C LYS A 257 14.29 -19.07 21.54
N LEU A 258 14.98 -17.95 21.30
CA LEU A 258 14.66 -16.65 21.90
C LEU A 258 13.32 -16.10 21.38
N VAL A 259 13.05 -16.18 20.07
CA VAL A 259 11.73 -15.80 19.52
C VAL A 259 10.62 -16.68 20.08
N SER A 260 10.80 -18.00 20.09
CA SER A 260 9.73 -18.88 20.59
C SER A 260 9.55 -18.84 22.11
N SER A 261 10.56 -18.43 22.88
CA SER A 261 10.42 -18.09 24.32
C SER A 261 9.56 -16.85 24.52
N VAL A 262 9.72 -15.82 23.68
CA VAL A 262 8.86 -14.63 23.67
C VAL A 262 7.43 -15.00 23.26
N GLU A 263 7.27 -15.73 22.14
CA GLU A 263 5.96 -16.20 21.65
C GLU A 263 5.20 -17.02 22.72
N SER A 264 5.88 -17.89 23.48
CA SER A 264 5.25 -18.69 24.55
C SER A 264 4.82 -17.84 25.76
N SER A 265 5.66 -16.90 26.21
CA SER A 265 5.36 -16.05 27.37
C SER A 265 4.21 -15.08 27.12
N VAL A 266 4.12 -14.55 25.89
CA VAL A 266 3.00 -13.67 25.49
C VAL A 266 1.68 -14.45 25.49
N LYS A 267 1.66 -15.70 25.01
CA LYS A 267 0.45 -16.53 25.00
C LYS A 267 -0.04 -16.91 26.39
N THR A 268 0.85 -17.33 27.29
CA THR A 268 0.48 -17.63 28.69
C THR A 268 -0.05 -16.40 29.43
N SER A 269 0.40 -15.20 29.07
CA SER A 269 -0.10 -13.94 29.63
C SER A 269 -1.54 -13.60 29.17
N ALA A 270 -1.94 -14.03 27.97
CA ALA A 270 -3.28 -13.79 27.44
C ALA A 270 -4.32 -14.80 27.96
N GLU A 271 -3.91 -16.06 28.17
CA GLU A 271 -4.81 -17.12 28.65
C GLU A 271 -5.15 -16.99 30.15
N GLY A 272 -4.34 -16.26 30.92
CA GLY A 272 -4.58 -16.00 32.35
C GLY A 272 -5.58 -14.88 32.67
N SER A 273 -6.23 -14.27 31.67
CA SER A 273 -7.10 -13.08 31.87
C SER A 273 -8.61 -13.37 31.82
N THR A 274 -9.02 -14.61 32.07
CA THR A 274 -10.44 -14.96 32.31
C THR A 274 -10.65 -15.42 33.76
N GLU A 275 -11.72 -14.91 34.39
CA GLU A 275 -12.14 -15.17 35.77
C GLU A 275 -11.36 -14.47 36.91
N SER A 276 -11.66 -13.19 37.14
CA SER A 276 -12.27 -12.78 38.42
C SER A 276 -12.78 -11.34 38.38
N SER A 277 -14.08 -11.18 38.63
CA SER A 277 -14.74 -9.88 38.78
C SER A 277 -14.80 -9.47 40.25
N VAL A 278 -14.13 -8.38 40.63
CA VAL A 278 -14.40 -7.66 41.88
C VAL A 278 -14.47 -6.17 41.56
N GLU A 279 -15.59 -5.55 41.91
CA GLU A 279 -15.79 -4.11 41.81
C GLU A 279 -15.03 -3.39 42.92
N THR A 280 -14.15 -2.45 42.58
CA THR A 280 -13.77 -1.35 43.49
C THR A 280 -13.59 -0.05 42.74
N SER A 281 -14.49 0.89 43.04
CA SER A 281 -14.35 2.36 43.14
C SER A 281 -13.26 3.11 42.35
N ALA A 282 -13.69 4.23 41.74
CA ALA A 282 -12.85 5.26 41.15
C ALA A 282 -11.78 5.86 42.10
N PHE A 283 -10.82 6.58 41.49
CA PHE A 283 -9.56 7.14 42.01
C PHE A 283 -8.33 6.22 41.93
N ASP A 284 -7.72 6.10 40.74
CA ASP A 284 -6.33 6.53 40.58
C ASP A 284 -5.93 6.70 39.10
N ASN A 285 -5.18 7.76 38.79
CA ASN A 285 -4.82 8.12 37.42
C ASN A 285 -3.30 8.27 37.29
N LYS A 286 -2.57 7.13 37.18
CA LYS A 286 -1.19 6.95 36.68
C LYS A 286 -0.63 5.55 36.97
N ASN A 287 -0.85 4.59 36.06
CA ASN A 287 0.11 3.52 35.67
C ASN A 287 -0.59 2.50 34.76
N GLN A 288 -0.61 2.79 33.45
CA GLN A 288 -0.99 1.80 32.45
C GLN A 288 0.20 0.83 32.28
N LEU A 289 -0.02 -0.48 32.54
CA LEU A 289 1.03 -1.48 32.35
C LEU A 289 1.43 -1.58 30.88
N PHE A 290 2.74 -1.69 30.61
CA PHE A 290 3.27 -1.82 29.25
C PHE A 290 3.01 -3.24 28.71
N THR A 291 2.22 -3.35 27.64
CA THR A 291 1.82 -4.63 27.04
C THR A 291 2.70 -5.04 25.85
N TYR A 292 2.52 -6.27 25.36
CA TYR A 292 3.15 -6.70 24.11
C TYR A 292 2.60 -5.95 22.89
N GLU A 293 1.33 -5.55 22.93
CA GLU A 293 0.73 -4.73 21.87
C GLU A 293 1.35 -3.32 21.84
N ASP A 294 1.63 -2.73 23.01
CA ASP A 294 2.37 -1.47 23.12
C ASP A 294 3.79 -1.60 22.58
N PHE A 295 4.47 -2.71 22.85
CA PHE A 295 5.78 -3.00 22.26
C PHE A 295 5.71 -3.01 20.73
N CYS A 296 4.76 -3.73 20.13
CA CYS A 296 4.59 -3.78 18.67
C CYS A 296 4.27 -2.40 18.08
N LYS A 297 3.30 -1.67 18.65
CA LYS A 297 2.92 -0.31 18.24
C LYS A 297 4.08 0.69 18.34
N GLN A 298 4.82 0.68 19.45
CA GLN A 298 5.95 1.61 19.65
C GLN A 298 7.17 1.20 18.80
N SER A 299 7.39 -0.09 18.58
CA SER A 299 8.44 -0.58 17.67
C SER A 299 8.16 -0.19 16.22
N GLU A 300 6.91 -0.30 15.76
CA GLU A 300 6.48 0.15 14.42
C GLU A 300 6.81 1.64 14.21
N ILE A 301 6.38 2.50 15.14
CA ILE A 301 6.66 3.95 15.08
C ILE A 301 8.17 4.23 15.11
N CYS A 302 8.90 3.55 15.99
CA CYS A 302 10.35 3.68 16.12
C CYS A 302 11.08 3.30 14.82
N VAL A 303 10.67 2.20 14.19
CA VAL A 303 11.25 1.70 12.94
C VAL A 303 10.97 2.65 11.77
N GLN A 304 9.74 3.15 11.62
CA GLN A 304 9.43 4.11 10.55
C GLN A 304 10.23 5.41 10.70
N LYS A 305 10.32 5.95 11.92
CA LYS A 305 11.14 7.15 12.20
C LYS A 305 12.60 6.91 11.87
N LEU A 306 13.17 5.80 12.34
CA LEU A 306 14.56 5.45 12.10
C LEU A 306 14.86 5.22 10.60
N ALA A 307 13.93 4.61 9.86
CA ALA A 307 14.07 4.45 8.41
C ALA A 307 14.15 5.80 7.69
N ARG A 308 13.26 6.74 8.03
CA ARG A 308 13.29 8.11 7.46
C ARG A 308 14.56 8.87 7.86
N ALA A 309 14.98 8.77 9.12
CA ALA A 309 16.20 9.42 9.61
C ALA A 309 17.45 8.89 8.89
N ILE A 310 17.51 7.58 8.62
CA ILE A 310 18.55 6.95 7.80
C ILE A 310 18.50 7.47 6.36
N GLU A 311 17.32 7.51 5.72
CA GLU A 311 17.17 7.99 4.32
C GLU A 311 17.46 9.48 4.14
N LYS A 312 17.33 10.29 5.20
CA LYS A 312 17.67 11.71 5.22
C LYS A 312 19.05 12.03 5.82
N PHE A 313 19.78 11.03 6.28
CA PHE A 313 21.07 11.17 6.98
C PHE A 313 21.00 12.07 8.25
N GLU A 314 19.88 12.03 8.97
CA GLU A 314 19.62 12.82 10.18
C GLU A 314 20.23 12.15 11.43
N ILE A 315 21.55 12.28 11.63
CA ILE A 315 22.32 11.60 12.70
C ILE A 315 21.69 11.70 14.11
N SER A 316 21.14 12.85 14.48
CA SER A 316 20.48 13.04 15.79
C SER A 316 19.23 12.17 15.94
N GLU A 317 18.41 12.07 14.89
CA GLU A 317 17.20 11.24 14.88
C GLU A 317 17.53 9.75 14.76
N ILE A 318 18.62 9.39 14.06
CA ILE A 318 19.18 8.03 14.06
C ILE A 318 19.58 7.63 15.49
N SER A 319 20.27 8.52 16.21
CA SER A 319 20.71 8.30 17.59
C SER A 319 19.52 8.13 18.56
N SER A 320 18.55 9.04 18.47
CA SER A 320 17.28 8.99 19.21
C SER A 320 16.51 7.68 18.94
N GLY A 321 16.40 7.28 17.66
CA GLY A 321 15.75 6.04 17.24
C GLY A 321 16.46 4.78 17.74
N PHE A 322 17.79 4.76 17.78
CA PHE A 322 18.57 3.66 18.36
C PHE A 322 18.35 3.53 19.87
N ALA A 323 18.37 4.66 20.59
CA ALA A 323 18.09 4.68 22.03
C ALA A 323 16.65 4.23 22.34
N GLN A 324 15.67 4.72 21.59
CA GLN A 324 14.27 4.30 21.71
C GLN A 324 14.11 2.80 21.43
N ASN A 325 14.76 2.27 20.39
CA ASN A 325 14.66 0.86 20.04
C ASN A 325 15.30 -0.05 21.11
N ARG A 326 16.46 0.33 21.66
CA ARG A 326 17.07 -0.38 22.81
C ARG A 326 16.13 -0.40 24.01
N ALA A 327 15.54 0.74 24.37
CA ALA A 327 14.61 0.83 25.49
C ALA A 327 13.36 -0.05 25.30
N LEU A 328 12.86 -0.20 24.06
CA LEU A 328 11.76 -1.11 23.74
C LEU A 328 12.17 -2.59 23.88
N LEU A 329 13.38 -2.97 23.45
CA LEU A 329 13.91 -4.32 23.65
C LEU A 329 14.13 -4.64 25.13
N GLN A 330 14.60 -3.68 25.93
CA GLN A 330 14.72 -3.84 27.39
C GLN A 330 13.36 -4.02 28.07
N LYS A 331 12.34 -3.25 27.67
CA LYS A 331 10.95 -3.44 28.15
C LYS A 331 10.39 -4.82 27.76
N LEU A 332 10.64 -5.29 26.53
CA LEU A 332 10.23 -6.63 26.10
C LEU A 332 10.95 -7.73 26.89
N SER A 333 12.24 -7.56 27.16
CA SER A 333 13.05 -8.47 27.97
C SER A 333 12.48 -8.60 29.38
N ALA A 334 12.10 -7.47 30.00
CA ALA A 334 11.43 -7.44 31.30
C ALA A 334 10.01 -8.07 31.26
N LEU A 335 9.23 -7.81 30.21
CA LEU A 335 7.87 -8.35 30.05
C LEU A 335 7.84 -9.88 29.89
N THR A 336 8.83 -10.46 29.21
CA THR A 336 8.84 -11.88 28.83
C THR A 336 9.80 -12.75 29.64
N GLY A 337 10.58 -12.15 30.54
CA GLY A 337 11.67 -12.82 31.27
C GLY A 337 12.82 -13.31 30.37
N THR A 338 12.81 -13.00 29.08
CA THR A 338 13.82 -13.47 28.11
C THR A 338 15.02 -12.52 28.13
N VAL A 339 16.23 -13.03 28.34
CA VAL A 339 17.47 -12.22 28.32
C VAL A 339 17.84 -11.86 26.88
N ILE A 340 17.44 -10.66 26.44
CA ILE A 340 17.74 -10.14 25.10
C ILE A 340 19.12 -9.46 25.09
N GLU A 341 19.38 -8.60 26.06
CA GLU A 341 20.65 -7.87 26.21
C GLU A 341 21.48 -8.51 27.33
N THR A 342 22.60 -9.17 26.99
CA THR A 342 23.53 -9.78 27.96
C THR A 342 24.50 -8.73 28.50
N HIS A 343 25.25 -9.08 29.55
CA HIS A 343 26.23 -8.19 30.18
C HIS A 343 27.29 -7.65 29.17
N GLU A 344 27.74 -8.50 28.25
CA GLU A 344 28.70 -8.15 27.19
C GLU A 344 28.09 -7.21 26.15
N LEU A 345 26.81 -7.42 25.81
CA LEU A 345 26.06 -6.54 24.91
C LEU A 345 25.81 -5.17 25.56
N THR A 346 25.44 -5.14 26.85
CA THR A 346 25.34 -3.90 27.65
C THR A 346 26.66 -3.12 27.62
N LYS A 347 27.79 -3.78 27.90
CA LYS A 347 29.13 -3.16 27.85
C LYS A 347 29.46 -2.57 26.48
N PHE A 348 29.22 -3.31 25.39
CA PHE A 348 29.45 -2.81 24.03
C PHE A 348 28.73 -1.48 23.81
N ILE A 349 27.44 -1.45 24.20
CA ILE A 349 26.56 -0.30 23.96
C ILE A 349 26.99 0.88 24.84
N GLU A 350 27.28 0.64 26.12
CA GLU A 350 27.74 1.68 27.04
C GLU A 350 29.05 2.33 26.56
N ILE A 351 30.03 1.52 26.14
CA ILE A 351 31.30 2.00 25.56
C ILE A 351 31.03 2.88 24.33
N ALA A 352 30.11 2.49 23.46
CA ALA A 352 29.74 3.26 22.27
C ALA A 352 29.02 4.57 22.62
N THR A 353 28.01 4.54 23.49
CA THR A 353 27.27 5.74 23.88
C THR A 353 28.12 6.74 24.68
N CYS A 354 29.09 6.27 25.47
CA CYS A 354 30.08 7.14 26.12
C CYS A 354 31.00 7.84 25.10
N ALA A 355 31.23 7.21 23.96
CA ALA A 355 31.95 7.79 22.81
C ALA A 355 31.04 8.67 21.91
N GLY A 356 29.77 8.87 22.28
CA GLY A 356 28.79 9.62 21.50
C GLY A 356 28.17 8.85 20.32
N ILE A 357 28.47 7.56 20.17
CA ILE A 357 28.03 6.72 19.04
C ILE A 357 26.80 5.90 19.47
N PRO A 358 25.64 6.04 18.79
CA PRO A 358 24.45 5.26 19.11
C PRO A 358 24.64 3.78 18.83
N ALA A 359 24.24 2.93 19.77
CA ALA A 359 24.41 1.49 19.71
C ALA A 359 23.25 0.71 20.36
N LYS A 360 23.07 -0.55 19.94
CA LYS A 360 22.10 -1.51 20.49
C LYS A 360 22.47 -2.96 20.16
N THR A 361 21.84 -3.90 20.87
CA THR A 361 21.85 -5.34 20.53
C THR A 361 21.22 -5.58 19.16
N SER A 362 21.83 -6.39 18.27
CA SER A 362 21.23 -6.74 16.97
C SER A 362 20.51 -8.08 17.03
N GLY A 363 19.36 -8.19 16.34
CA GLY A 363 18.67 -9.46 16.18
C GLY A 363 17.82 -9.81 17.40
N ALA A 364 17.70 -11.11 17.68
CA ALA A 364 17.07 -11.59 18.91
C ALA A 364 18.00 -11.45 20.15
N GLY A 365 19.21 -10.93 19.99
CA GLY A 365 20.17 -10.80 21.09
C GLY A 365 20.59 -12.14 21.70
N GLY A 366 20.75 -12.18 23.02
CA GLY A 366 21.14 -13.38 23.78
C GLY A 366 22.61 -13.80 23.65
N GLY A 367 23.46 -12.93 23.08
CA GLY A 367 24.93 -13.12 23.05
C GLY A 367 25.62 -12.95 21.69
N ASP A 368 24.88 -12.86 20.57
CA ASP A 368 25.51 -12.81 19.22
C ASP A 368 26.32 -11.52 18.98
N CYS A 369 25.67 -10.48 18.45
CA CYS A 369 26.30 -9.23 18.05
C CYS A 369 25.52 -8.03 18.58
N ALA A 370 26.25 -6.98 18.91
CA ALA A 370 25.71 -5.62 19.01
C ALA A 370 26.21 -4.77 17.83
N ILE A 371 25.45 -3.72 17.52
CA ILE A 371 25.69 -2.82 16.40
C ILE A 371 25.74 -1.37 16.89
N ALA A 372 26.55 -0.55 16.22
CA ALA A 372 26.61 0.88 16.43
C ALA A 372 26.63 1.61 15.07
N LEU A 373 26.07 2.82 15.00
CA LEU A 373 26.09 3.66 13.79
C LEU A 373 26.92 4.91 14.04
N SER A 374 27.93 5.11 13.21
CA SER A 374 28.82 6.29 13.24
C SER A 374 28.93 6.86 11.82
N THR A 375 29.67 7.95 11.65
CA THR A 375 30.00 8.50 10.34
C THR A 375 31.44 8.15 9.91
N ILE A 376 31.74 8.34 8.62
CA ILE A 376 33.12 8.28 8.08
C ILE A 376 34.05 9.33 8.72
N TYR A 377 33.52 10.34 9.41
CA TYR A 377 34.30 11.43 10.02
C TYR A 377 34.83 11.06 11.41
N ASP A 378 34.25 10.06 12.08
CA ASP A 378 34.53 9.73 13.48
C ASP A 378 35.72 8.78 13.68
N ASN A 379 36.58 8.56 12.67
CA ASN A 379 37.54 7.44 12.64
C ASN A 379 38.42 7.32 13.91
N ASN A 380 38.90 8.43 14.48
CA ASN A 380 39.70 8.41 15.71
C ASN A 380 38.90 7.92 16.94
N VAL A 381 37.62 8.29 17.02
CA VAL A 381 36.69 7.83 18.05
C VAL A 381 36.37 6.35 17.83
N ILE A 382 36.12 5.94 16.59
CA ILE A 382 35.83 4.56 16.20
C ILE A 382 36.99 3.61 16.58
N GLU A 383 38.25 3.96 16.27
CA GLU A 383 39.38 3.10 16.61
C GLU A 383 39.62 3.01 18.12
N THR A 384 39.50 4.13 18.85
CA THR A 384 39.57 4.14 20.32
C THR A 384 38.49 3.27 20.96
N MET A 385 37.27 3.36 20.43
CA MET A 385 36.11 2.56 20.86
C MET A 385 36.34 1.06 20.57
N LYS A 386 36.83 0.70 19.37
CA LYS A 386 37.17 -0.69 19.01
C LYS A 386 38.22 -1.30 19.94
N SER A 387 39.32 -0.59 20.22
CA SER A 387 40.33 -1.08 21.17
C SER A 387 39.75 -1.27 22.58
N THR A 388 38.78 -0.43 22.98
CA THR A 388 38.07 -0.57 24.26
C THR A 388 37.12 -1.78 24.27
N TRP A 389 36.45 -2.08 23.15
CA TRP A 389 35.67 -3.31 22.97
C TRP A 389 36.56 -4.56 23.05
N GLU A 390 37.71 -4.58 22.36
CA GLU A 390 38.66 -5.69 22.37
C GLU A 390 39.20 -5.97 23.78
N ALA A 391 39.57 -4.93 24.53
CA ALA A 391 39.99 -5.03 25.93
C ALA A 391 38.89 -5.59 26.85
N ASN A 392 37.62 -5.51 26.45
CA ASN A 392 36.47 -6.08 27.15
C ASN A 392 35.99 -7.43 26.58
N GLY A 393 36.78 -8.06 25.69
CA GLY A 393 36.48 -9.36 25.10
C GLY A 393 35.45 -9.35 23.96
N ILE A 394 35.08 -8.16 23.47
CA ILE A 394 34.14 -8.00 22.35
C ILE A 394 34.95 -7.79 21.07
N LYS A 395 34.87 -8.74 20.13
CA LYS A 395 35.64 -8.73 18.88
C LYS A 395 34.98 -7.80 17.85
N PRO A 396 35.61 -6.70 17.40
CA PRO A 396 35.11 -5.93 16.27
C PRO A 396 35.14 -6.78 15.01
N LEU A 397 34.04 -6.80 14.26
CA LEU A 397 33.98 -7.46 12.96
C LEU A 397 34.13 -6.42 11.85
N ASN A 398 35.04 -6.68 10.90
CA ASN A 398 35.20 -5.84 9.71
C ASN A 398 34.06 -6.08 8.72
N ILE A 399 32.89 -5.53 9.03
CA ILE A 399 31.62 -5.71 8.31
C ILE A 399 31.20 -4.38 7.69
N ASP A 400 30.91 -4.43 6.39
CA ASP A 400 30.25 -3.36 5.63
C ASP A 400 28.92 -3.88 5.10
N VAL A 401 28.01 -2.97 4.75
CA VAL A 401 26.76 -3.31 4.08
C VAL A 401 27.04 -3.53 2.59
N THR A 402 26.52 -4.63 2.03
CA THR A 402 26.73 -5.00 0.63
C THR A 402 25.46 -4.88 -0.21
N GLU A 403 25.55 -4.20 -1.34
CA GLU A 403 24.45 -4.08 -2.30
C GLU A 403 24.46 -5.23 -3.32
N ILE A 404 23.27 -5.74 -3.65
CA ILE A 404 23.09 -6.69 -4.75
C ILE A 404 22.33 -5.98 -5.87
N PHE A 405 22.94 -5.88 -7.06
CA PHE A 405 22.24 -5.38 -8.25
C PHE A 405 21.51 -6.54 -8.92
N GLY A 406 20.26 -6.77 -8.50
CA GLY A 406 19.36 -7.76 -9.09
C GLY A 406 18.36 -7.13 -10.05
N THR A 407 17.76 -7.95 -10.91
CA THR A 407 16.65 -7.55 -11.79
C THR A 407 15.31 -7.64 -11.05
N GLY A 408 14.34 -6.81 -11.48
CA GLY A 408 12.98 -6.74 -10.93
C GLY A 408 12.73 -5.51 -10.03
N LYS A 409 11.49 -4.98 -10.07
CA LYS A 409 11.05 -3.90 -9.19
C LYS A 409 10.84 -4.42 -7.76
N PRO A 410 11.15 -3.64 -6.70
CA PRO A 410 10.72 -3.94 -5.34
C PRO A 410 9.19 -3.86 -5.19
N SER A 411 8.63 -4.41 -4.11
CA SER A 411 7.18 -4.48 -3.89
C SER A 411 6.53 -3.09 -3.80
N GLU A 412 5.52 -2.83 -4.63
CA GLU A 412 4.93 -1.50 -4.85
C GLU A 412 4.04 -0.96 -3.71
N ASN A 413 4.13 -1.50 -2.49
CA ASN A 413 3.38 -1.02 -1.32
C ASN A 413 4.34 -0.76 -0.18
N ILE A 414 4.63 0.52 0.07
CA ILE A 414 5.30 0.99 1.28
C ILE A 414 4.54 2.23 1.76
N VAL A 415 3.97 2.15 2.97
CA VAL A 415 3.49 3.33 3.68
C VAL A 415 4.69 3.98 4.39
N LEU A 416 5.33 4.95 3.73
CA LEU A 416 6.31 5.83 4.36
C LEU A 416 5.83 7.28 4.52
N ASP A 417 4.83 7.72 3.76
CA ASP A 417 4.34 9.11 3.79
C ASP A 417 3.12 9.30 4.70
N ALA A 418 3.38 9.21 6.00
CA ALA A 418 2.63 9.95 7.00
C ALA A 418 3.60 10.92 7.68
N PHE A 419 3.52 12.20 7.31
CA PHE A 419 4.42 13.32 7.67
C PHE A 419 5.74 13.47 6.88
N ALA A 420 5.88 14.66 6.29
CA ALA A 420 7.03 15.26 5.57
C ALA A 420 7.23 14.89 4.08
N LYS A 421 6.63 15.73 3.21
CA LYS A 421 6.74 15.72 1.73
C LYS A 421 8.17 15.85 1.20
N SER A 422 8.36 15.28 0.01
CA SER A 422 9.64 15.08 -0.67
C SER A 422 9.79 15.89 -1.96
N ARG A 423 11.06 16.01 -2.36
CA ARG A 423 11.63 16.25 -3.69
C ARG A 423 13.01 15.59 -3.69
N GLU A 424 13.58 15.02 -4.74
CA GLU A 424 13.22 14.79 -6.16
C GLU A 424 14.24 13.72 -6.69
N PRO A 425 14.31 13.36 -7.98
CA PRO A 425 13.31 12.84 -8.92
C PRO A 425 13.73 11.41 -9.44
N ASN A 426 13.25 10.98 -10.61
CA ASN A 426 13.70 9.78 -11.38
C ASN A 426 13.20 8.38 -10.96
N ALA A 427 11.90 8.24 -10.76
CA ALA A 427 11.17 6.97 -10.94
C ALA A 427 9.88 7.10 -11.80
N GLN A 428 9.67 8.26 -12.43
CA GLN A 428 8.35 8.67 -12.96
C GLN A 428 7.92 7.96 -14.25
N SER A 429 8.83 7.69 -15.19
CA SER A 429 8.45 7.31 -16.58
C SER A 429 7.61 6.04 -16.71
N ALA A 430 7.88 5.01 -15.92
CA ALA A 430 7.18 3.72 -16.04
C ALA A 430 5.83 3.67 -15.33
N GLN A 431 5.68 4.35 -14.18
CA GLN A 431 4.44 4.36 -13.38
C GLN A 431 3.49 5.47 -13.84
N SER A 432 4.03 6.59 -14.34
CA SER A 432 3.27 7.61 -15.08
C SER A 432 2.55 6.99 -16.28
N CYS A 433 3.25 6.20 -17.10
CA CYS A 433 2.67 5.48 -18.23
C CYS A 433 1.46 4.60 -17.83
N THR A 434 1.51 3.88 -16.71
CA THR A 434 0.37 3.04 -16.26
C THR A 434 -0.84 3.87 -15.81
N ILE A 435 -0.61 4.97 -15.09
CA ILE A 435 -1.67 5.87 -14.62
C ILE A 435 -2.27 6.70 -15.76
N GLN A 436 -1.45 7.11 -16.73
CA GLN A 436 -1.86 7.80 -17.96
C GLN A 436 -2.73 6.87 -18.81
N ASN A 437 -2.26 5.67 -19.13
CA ASN A 437 -3.02 4.68 -19.91
C ASN A 437 -4.38 4.35 -19.27
N ARG A 438 -4.44 4.26 -17.92
CA ARG A 438 -5.71 4.10 -17.20
C ARG A 438 -6.66 5.28 -17.40
N LYS A 439 -6.15 6.52 -17.31
CA LYS A 439 -6.96 7.73 -17.42
C LYS A 439 -7.50 7.93 -18.84
N ASP A 440 -6.69 7.62 -19.85
CA ASP A 440 -7.12 7.65 -21.25
C ASP A 440 -8.14 6.54 -21.53
N ALA A 441 -7.97 5.35 -20.93
CA ALA A 441 -8.98 4.29 -20.96
C ALA A 441 -10.30 4.68 -20.27
N HIS A 442 -10.26 5.41 -19.15
CA HIS A 442 -11.46 5.89 -18.45
C HIS A 442 -12.25 6.89 -19.30
N ILE A 443 -11.59 7.85 -19.95
CA ILE A 443 -12.24 8.77 -20.90
C ILE A 443 -12.92 7.97 -22.03
N ALA A 444 -12.17 7.08 -22.67
CA ALA A 444 -12.68 6.30 -23.80
C ALA A 444 -13.80 5.31 -23.43
N LEU A 445 -13.77 4.74 -22.22
CA LEU A 445 -14.83 3.84 -21.74
C LEU A 445 -16.07 4.61 -21.26
N ALA A 446 -15.91 5.80 -20.66
CA ALA A 446 -17.03 6.65 -20.30
C ALA A 446 -17.78 7.16 -21.55
N ASP A 447 -17.06 7.56 -22.61
CA ASP A 447 -17.67 7.92 -23.90
C ASP A 447 -18.35 6.71 -24.57
N LYS A 448 -17.75 5.52 -24.54
CA LYS A 448 -18.40 4.28 -25.03
C LYS A 448 -19.63 3.85 -24.22
N GLN A 449 -19.71 4.20 -22.94
CA GLN A 449 -20.90 3.99 -22.13
C GLN A 449 -22.00 5.01 -22.39
N TYR A 450 -21.68 6.15 -23.00
CA TYR A 450 -22.66 7.19 -23.27
C TYR A 450 -23.78 6.65 -24.15
N LYS A 451 -25.01 6.89 -23.69
CA LYS A 451 -26.24 6.57 -24.41
C LYS A 451 -27.07 7.84 -24.41
N THR A 452 -27.47 8.30 -25.59
CA THR A 452 -28.39 9.44 -25.80
C THR A 452 -29.69 9.30 -25.01
N ARG A 453 -30.03 8.08 -24.58
CA ARG A 453 -31.12 7.79 -23.64
C ARG A 453 -30.67 6.77 -22.59
N ALA A 454 -29.67 7.14 -21.78
CA ALA A 454 -29.29 6.40 -20.58
C ALA A 454 -30.49 6.24 -19.64
N ASP A 455 -30.62 5.06 -19.03
CA ASP A 455 -31.69 4.76 -18.07
C ASP A 455 -31.41 5.53 -16.77
N SER A 456 -32.34 6.40 -16.39
CA SER A 456 -32.14 7.40 -15.35
C SER A 456 -33.47 7.72 -14.70
N ASP A 457 -33.53 7.59 -13.37
CA ASP A 457 -34.75 7.73 -12.57
C ASP A 457 -35.39 9.12 -12.64
N PHE A 458 -34.71 10.12 -13.20
CA PHE A 458 -35.36 11.38 -13.56
C PHE A 458 -36.59 11.17 -14.45
N ASP A 459 -36.60 10.16 -15.32
CA ASP A 459 -37.77 9.82 -16.16
C ASP A 459 -38.97 9.32 -15.34
N LYS A 460 -38.75 8.80 -14.13
CA LYS A 460 -39.82 8.43 -13.18
C LYS A 460 -40.44 9.66 -12.49
N VAL A 461 -39.81 10.83 -12.56
CA VAL A 461 -40.26 12.08 -11.92
C VAL A 461 -40.95 12.97 -12.95
N ARG A 462 -42.24 13.27 -12.73
CA ARG A 462 -43.02 14.16 -13.59
C ARG A 462 -43.61 15.30 -12.77
N PHE A 463 -43.47 16.53 -13.22
CA PHE A 463 -44.15 17.66 -12.59
C PHE A 463 -45.66 17.60 -12.82
N VAL A 464 -46.43 18.06 -11.85
CA VAL A 464 -47.84 18.39 -12.05
C VAL A 464 -47.89 19.64 -12.95
N PRO A 465 -48.59 19.63 -14.10
CA PRO A 465 -48.60 20.79 -15.00
C PRO A 465 -49.29 22.00 -14.36
N ASN A 466 -48.57 23.12 -14.26
CA ASN A 466 -49.17 24.40 -13.87
C ASN A 466 -49.70 25.11 -15.12
N ALA A 467 -51.02 25.00 -15.36
CA ALA A 467 -51.68 25.62 -16.50
C ALA A 467 -51.80 27.15 -16.41
N LEU A 468 -51.56 27.75 -15.23
CA LEU A 468 -51.70 29.18 -14.95
C LEU A 468 -50.47 29.69 -14.18
N PRO A 469 -49.28 29.76 -14.80
CA PRO A 469 -48.02 29.98 -14.10
C PRO A 469 -47.86 31.35 -13.43
N GLN A 470 -48.59 32.38 -13.86
CA GLN A 470 -48.62 33.74 -13.24
C GLN A 470 -47.24 34.42 -13.05
N VAL A 471 -46.25 34.09 -13.87
CA VAL A 471 -44.91 34.69 -13.87
C VAL A 471 -44.48 35.08 -15.28
N ALA A 472 -43.67 36.12 -15.42
CA ALA A 472 -43.00 36.46 -16.68
C ALA A 472 -41.57 35.85 -16.72
N LEU A 473 -41.06 35.52 -17.90
CA LEU A 473 -39.76 34.83 -18.05
C LEU A 473 -38.59 35.69 -17.55
N GLU A 474 -38.72 37.00 -17.66
CA GLU A 474 -37.76 38.00 -17.21
C GLU A 474 -37.64 38.05 -15.67
N GLU A 475 -38.69 37.65 -14.95
CA GLU A 475 -38.71 37.59 -13.49
C GLU A 475 -38.06 36.31 -12.92
N ILE A 476 -37.70 35.36 -13.78
CA ILE A 476 -37.14 34.07 -13.37
C ILE A 476 -35.64 34.21 -13.14
N ASP A 477 -35.22 34.02 -11.90
CA ASP A 477 -33.83 33.94 -11.47
C ASP A 477 -33.47 32.49 -11.11
N ALA A 478 -32.57 31.92 -11.90
CA ALA A 478 -32.04 30.57 -11.70
C ALA A 478 -30.72 30.55 -10.91
N SER A 479 -30.22 31.72 -10.47
CA SER A 479 -28.99 31.80 -9.68
C SER A 479 -29.14 31.11 -8.32
N VAL A 480 -28.00 30.73 -7.76
CA VAL A 480 -27.92 30.03 -6.47
C VAL A 480 -26.82 30.61 -5.60
N ASN A 481 -27.04 30.63 -4.30
CA ASN A 481 -26.00 30.90 -3.31
C ASN A 481 -25.67 29.58 -2.62
N VAL A 482 -24.43 29.11 -2.75
CA VAL A 482 -24.01 27.78 -2.31
C VAL A 482 -22.76 27.82 -1.44
N LEU A 483 -22.42 26.72 -0.77
CA LEU A 483 -21.20 26.52 0.01
C LEU A 483 -21.04 27.49 1.20
N GLY A 484 -22.14 28.11 1.64
CA GLY A 484 -22.15 29.00 2.81
C GLY A 484 -22.06 28.22 4.12
N SER A 485 -21.38 28.79 5.11
CA SER A 485 -21.18 28.21 6.44
C SER A 485 -20.97 29.30 7.49
N GLU A 486 -20.81 28.92 8.76
CA GLU A 486 -20.44 29.86 9.83
C GLU A 486 -19.04 30.49 9.66
N VAL A 487 -18.19 29.92 8.78
CA VAL A 487 -16.77 30.30 8.59
C VAL A 487 -16.41 30.70 7.15
N CYS A 488 -17.40 30.72 6.24
CA CYS A 488 -17.24 31.09 4.84
C CYS A 488 -18.55 31.65 4.29
N ASP A 489 -18.51 32.84 3.69
CA ASP A 489 -19.66 33.46 3.04
C ASP A 489 -20.18 32.59 1.87
N SER A 490 -21.50 32.57 1.67
CA SER A 490 -22.09 31.84 0.55
C SER A 490 -21.63 32.40 -0.80
N VAL A 491 -21.25 31.51 -1.71
CA VAL A 491 -20.78 31.86 -3.05
C VAL A 491 -21.96 31.96 -4.01
N HIS A 492 -22.10 33.10 -4.68
CA HIS A 492 -23.12 33.31 -5.70
C HIS A 492 -22.70 32.72 -7.05
N TRP A 493 -23.50 31.83 -7.62
CA TRP A 493 -23.37 31.34 -8.99
C TRP A 493 -24.58 31.77 -9.83
N CYS A 494 -24.33 32.38 -10.98
CA CYS A 494 -25.35 32.83 -11.93
C CYS A 494 -26.17 31.68 -12.57
N SER A 495 -25.78 30.43 -12.31
CA SER A 495 -26.32 29.21 -12.91
C SER A 495 -26.30 28.09 -11.86
N PRO A 496 -27.35 27.25 -11.77
CA PRO A 496 -27.36 26.13 -10.85
C PRO A 496 -26.57 24.93 -11.38
N ILE A 497 -26.11 24.97 -12.65
CA ILE A 497 -25.31 23.91 -13.27
C ILE A 497 -23.81 24.14 -13.02
N TYR A 498 -23.08 23.06 -12.73
CA TYR A 498 -21.61 23.01 -12.77
C TYR A 498 -21.09 21.81 -13.58
N ILE A 499 -19.88 21.94 -14.13
CA ILE A 499 -19.15 20.84 -14.78
C ILE A 499 -18.51 20.00 -13.67
N ASN A 500 -18.89 18.72 -13.54
CA ASN A 500 -18.40 17.86 -12.45
C ASN A 500 -17.06 17.18 -12.79
N ALA A 501 -16.41 16.61 -11.77
CA ALA A 501 -15.09 16.01 -11.85
C ALA A 501 -15.03 14.84 -12.84
N MET A 502 -14.06 14.87 -13.76
CA MET A 502 -13.89 13.84 -14.79
C MET A 502 -12.44 13.37 -14.93
N THR A 503 -11.51 14.26 -15.31
CA THR A 503 -10.17 13.83 -15.73
C THR A 503 -9.04 14.83 -15.43
N GLY A 504 -7.83 14.45 -15.81
CA GLY A 504 -6.55 15.14 -15.60
C GLY A 504 -5.47 14.11 -15.30
N GLY A 505 -4.21 14.34 -15.67
CA GLY A 505 -3.10 13.41 -15.43
C GLY A 505 -2.60 12.62 -16.66
N SER A 506 -2.98 13.02 -17.87
CA SER A 506 -2.39 12.63 -19.16
C SER A 506 -2.41 13.83 -20.11
N ASP A 507 -1.69 13.78 -21.24
CA ASP A 507 -1.71 14.86 -22.22
C ASP A 507 -3.05 15.00 -22.96
N ALA A 508 -3.77 13.89 -23.15
CA ALA A 508 -5.15 13.93 -23.65
C ALA A 508 -6.08 14.61 -22.63
N ALA A 509 -5.98 14.21 -21.36
CA ALA A 509 -6.76 14.81 -20.29
C ALA A 509 -6.43 16.29 -20.05
N LYS A 510 -5.19 16.73 -20.29
CA LYS A 510 -4.79 18.14 -20.26
C LYS A 510 -5.55 19.00 -21.28
N LYS A 511 -5.73 18.48 -22.51
CA LYS A 511 -6.51 19.16 -23.56
C LYS A 511 -7.97 19.27 -23.14
N VAL A 512 -8.58 18.17 -22.68
CA VAL A 512 -9.96 18.14 -22.18
C VAL A 512 -10.15 19.14 -21.03
N ASN A 513 -9.25 19.17 -20.05
CA ASN A 513 -9.31 20.12 -18.94
C ASN A 513 -9.18 21.59 -19.38
N ALA A 514 -8.34 21.89 -20.37
CA ALA A 514 -8.21 23.23 -20.93
C ALA A 514 -9.49 23.68 -21.64
N SER A 515 -10.06 22.80 -22.47
CA SER A 515 -11.31 23.04 -23.20
C SER A 515 -12.50 23.25 -22.26
N LEU A 516 -12.67 22.36 -21.28
CA LEU A 516 -13.73 22.50 -20.25
C LEU A 516 -13.56 23.79 -19.44
N ALA A 517 -12.34 24.20 -19.13
CA ALA A 517 -12.07 25.44 -18.39
C ALA A 517 -12.42 26.69 -19.20
N ARG A 518 -12.08 26.75 -20.49
CA ARG A 518 -12.50 27.85 -21.39
C ARG A 518 -14.02 27.92 -21.52
N VAL A 519 -14.69 26.78 -21.69
CA VAL A 519 -16.15 26.69 -21.72
C VAL A 519 -16.75 27.17 -20.39
N ALA A 520 -16.22 26.72 -19.25
CA ALA A 520 -16.69 27.14 -17.93
C ALA A 520 -16.56 28.65 -17.72
N ALA A 521 -15.44 29.25 -18.16
CA ALA A 521 -15.23 30.70 -18.15
C ALA A 521 -16.24 31.44 -19.05
N LYS A 522 -16.39 30.99 -20.31
CA LYS A 522 -17.28 31.59 -21.32
C LYS A 522 -18.75 31.55 -20.90
N ASN A 523 -19.17 30.47 -20.23
CA ASN A 523 -20.55 30.24 -19.78
C ASN A 523 -20.84 30.63 -18.31
N SER A 524 -19.84 31.15 -17.59
CA SER A 524 -19.96 31.52 -16.16
C SER A 524 -20.51 30.38 -15.28
N VAL A 525 -20.03 29.15 -15.49
CA VAL A 525 -20.36 27.98 -14.67
C VAL A 525 -19.16 27.52 -13.86
N ALA A 526 -19.41 26.95 -12.68
CA ALA A 526 -18.37 26.32 -11.88
C ALA A 526 -17.86 25.02 -12.54
N MET A 527 -16.61 24.65 -12.25
CA MET A 527 -15.99 23.42 -12.77
C MET A 527 -15.20 22.70 -11.68
N ALA A 528 -15.35 21.38 -11.58
CA ALA A 528 -14.48 20.53 -10.79
C ALA A 528 -13.40 19.86 -11.65
N SER A 529 -12.18 19.77 -11.14
CA SER A 529 -11.12 18.96 -11.76
C SER A 529 -11.39 17.47 -11.56
N GLY A 530 -10.80 16.60 -12.39
CA GLY A 530 -10.62 15.20 -11.98
C GLY A 530 -9.69 15.06 -10.77
N SER A 531 -9.53 13.83 -10.28
CA SER A 531 -8.72 13.52 -9.09
C SER A 531 -7.24 13.94 -9.24
N LEU A 532 -6.80 14.88 -8.40
CA LEU A 532 -5.43 15.34 -8.28
C LEU A 532 -4.49 14.31 -7.63
N SER A 533 -4.97 13.14 -7.18
CA SER A 533 -4.14 12.10 -6.55
C SER A 533 -2.95 11.66 -7.43
N ALA A 534 -3.00 11.85 -8.75
CA ALA A 534 -1.84 11.66 -9.63
C ALA A 534 -0.83 12.81 -9.55
N ALA A 535 -1.27 14.08 -9.60
CA ALA A 535 -0.38 15.25 -9.50
C ALA A 535 0.23 15.42 -8.09
N LEU A 536 -0.47 14.95 -7.06
CA LEU A 536 0.05 14.88 -5.68
C LEU A 536 1.22 13.87 -5.54
N ARG A 537 1.17 12.76 -6.30
CA ARG A 537 2.23 11.73 -6.35
C ARG A 537 3.35 12.07 -7.33
N ASP A 538 3.03 12.72 -8.44
CA ASP A 538 3.95 13.09 -9.51
C ASP A 538 3.68 14.53 -9.98
N GLU A 539 4.50 15.49 -9.50
CA GLU A 539 4.35 16.90 -9.83
C GLU A 539 4.52 17.22 -11.33
N THR A 540 5.12 16.34 -12.14
CA THR A 540 5.21 16.56 -13.60
C THR A 540 3.83 16.59 -14.25
N LEU A 541 2.87 15.86 -13.68
CA LEU A 541 1.48 15.82 -14.11
C LEU A 541 0.69 17.07 -13.67
N LEU A 542 1.24 17.95 -12.82
CA LEU A 542 0.55 19.17 -12.37
C LEU A 542 0.09 20.04 -13.54
N SER A 543 0.87 20.12 -14.62
CA SER A 543 0.52 20.92 -15.80
C SER A 543 -0.75 20.45 -16.53
N THR A 544 -1.25 19.25 -16.22
CA THR A 544 -2.52 18.70 -16.75
C THR A 544 -3.74 19.14 -15.93
N PHE A 545 -3.53 19.76 -14.76
CA PHE A 545 -4.56 20.30 -13.86
C PHE A 545 -4.47 21.82 -13.73
N SER A 546 -3.26 22.39 -13.58
CA SER A 546 -3.09 23.85 -13.45
C SER A 546 -3.55 24.64 -14.68
N VAL A 547 -3.60 23.98 -15.85
CA VAL A 547 -4.23 24.53 -17.07
C VAL A 547 -5.68 24.99 -16.85
N ILE A 548 -6.42 24.34 -15.94
CA ILE A 548 -7.80 24.75 -15.59
C ILE A 548 -7.81 26.20 -15.09
N ARG A 549 -6.86 26.56 -14.23
CA ARG A 549 -6.76 27.92 -13.67
C ARG A 549 -6.10 28.90 -14.64
N SER A 550 -5.24 28.45 -15.54
CA SER A 550 -4.67 29.30 -16.62
C SER A 550 -5.75 29.74 -17.62
N GLU A 551 -6.65 28.84 -18.00
CA GLU A 551 -7.73 29.09 -18.96
C GLU A 551 -8.97 29.72 -18.29
N ASN A 552 -9.17 29.46 -16.99
CA ASN A 552 -10.25 30.04 -16.19
C ASN A 552 -9.71 30.73 -14.92
N PRO A 553 -9.06 31.90 -15.04
CA PRO A 553 -8.39 32.58 -13.92
C PRO A 553 -9.35 33.15 -12.87
N HIS A 554 -10.61 33.42 -13.24
CA HIS A 554 -11.60 34.09 -12.37
C HIS A 554 -12.83 33.25 -12.03
N GLY A 555 -13.10 32.16 -12.76
CA GLY A 555 -14.25 31.30 -12.49
C GLY A 555 -14.06 30.41 -11.26
N PHE A 556 -15.17 29.82 -10.81
CA PHE A 556 -15.18 28.96 -9.63
C PHE A 556 -14.65 27.56 -9.96
N VAL A 557 -13.50 27.19 -9.39
CA VAL A 557 -12.86 25.88 -9.62
C VAL A 557 -12.85 25.07 -8.33
N MET A 558 -13.30 23.82 -8.41
CA MET A 558 -13.20 22.84 -7.33
C MET A 558 -12.02 21.89 -7.59
N ALA A 559 -11.12 21.75 -6.63
CA ALA A 559 -10.15 20.66 -6.61
C ALA A 559 -10.86 19.34 -6.28
N ASN A 560 -10.27 18.19 -6.62
CA ASN A 560 -10.85 16.89 -6.32
C ASN A 560 -9.79 15.89 -5.83
N VAL A 561 -10.06 15.22 -4.71
CA VAL A 561 -9.19 14.19 -4.10
C VAL A 561 -10.01 13.01 -3.58
N SER A 562 -9.38 11.86 -3.34
CA SER A 562 -10.02 10.68 -2.73
C SER A 562 -10.23 10.86 -1.23
N ALA A 563 -11.26 10.25 -0.65
CA ALA A 563 -11.46 10.14 0.81
C ALA A 563 -10.31 9.45 1.56
N GLY A 564 -9.38 8.77 0.88
CA GLY A 564 -8.11 8.28 1.45
C GLY A 564 -6.94 9.29 1.46
N THR A 565 -7.14 10.53 0.97
CA THR A 565 -6.07 11.53 0.81
C THR A 565 -5.79 12.28 2.10
N SER A 566 -4.54 12.38 2.56
CA SER A 566 -4.23 13.10 3.80
C SER A 566 -4.74 14.54 3.79
N ALA A 567 -5.17 15.10 4.93
CA ALA A 567 -5.57 16.50 5.03
C ALA A 567 -4.50 17.48 4.49
N SER A 568 -3.22 17.17 4.68
CA SER A 568 -2.11 17.95 4.13
C SER A 568 -2.02 17.92 2.60
N ASP A 569 -2.48 16.83 1.97
CA ASP A 569 -2.53 16.66 0.51
C ASP A 569 -3.81 17.21 -0.10
N ALA A 570 -4.93 17.14 0.61
CA ALA A 570 -6.14 17.87 0.30
C ALA A 570 -5.86 19.38 0.16
N LEU A 571 -5.21 19.99 1.17
CA LEU A 571 -4.80 21.40 1.10
C LEU A 571 -3.79 21.69 -0.02
N ARG A 572 -2.85 20.76 -0.29
CA ARG A 572 -1.91 20.91 -1.41
C ARG A 572 -2.63 20.85 -2.76
N ALA A 573 -3.66 20.01 -2.92
CA ALA A 573 -4.46 19.92 -4.14
C ALA A 573 -5.28 21.19 -4.39
N VAL A 574 -5.84 21.81 -3.34
CA VAL A 574 -6.48 23.13 -3.42
C VAL A 574 -5.47 24.17 -3.94
N ASN A 575 -4.31 24.26 -3.30
CA ASN A 575 -3.26 25.22 -3.66
C ASN A 575 -2.68 24.99 -5.07
N MET A 576 -2.55 23.73 -5.51
CA MET A 576 -1.99 23.35 -6.82
C MET A 576 -2.72 23.95 -8.03
N ILE A 577 -4.01 24.24 -7.91
CA ILE A 577 -4.82 24.87 -8.97
C ILE A 577 -5.52 26.15 -8.50
N HIS A 578 -5.15 26.67 -7.33
CA HIS A 578 -5.85 27.77 -6.64
C HIS A 578 -7.37 27.56 -6.62
N ALA A 579 -7.81 26.38 -6.20
CA ALA A 579 -9.24 26.05 -6.14
C ALA A 579 -9.97 26.89 -5.09
N ASN A 580 -11.24 27.19 -5.38
CA ASN A 580 -12.14 27.91 -4.49
C ASN A 580 -12.80 26.98 -3.44
N ALA A 581 -12.91 25.69 -3.76
CA ALA A 581 -13.45 24.66 -2.87
C ALA A 581 -12.81 23.28 -3.18
N LEU A 582 -13.06 22.29 -2.33
CA LEU A 582 -12.52 20.93 -2.44
C LEU A 582 -13.63 19.90 -2.49
N GLN A 583 -13.64 19.07 -3.53
CA GLN A 583 -14.37 17.81 -3.56
C GLN A 583 -13.53 16.67 -2.96
N VAL A 584 -14.14 15.88 -2.09
CA VAL A 584 -13.59 14.62 -1.55
C VAL A 584 -14.47 13.48 -2.04
N HIS A 585 -13.97 12.63 -2.92
CA HIS A 585 -14.77 11.57 -3.54
C HIS A 585 -14.75 10.25 -2.76
N LEU A 586 -15.93 9.62 -2.72
CA LEU A 586 -16.23 8.27 -2.31
C LEU A 586 -16.39 7.43 -3.58
N ASN A 587 -15.61 6.36 -3.69
CA ASN A 587 -15.59 5.48 -4.87
C ASN A 587 -15.34 4.01 -4.49
N ALA A 588 -15.79 3.56 -3.32
CA ALA A 588 -15.46 2.24 -2.79
C ALA A 588 -15.90 1.08 -3.72
N ALA A 589 -17.04 1.22 -4.41
CA ALA A 589 -17.49 0.26 -5.42
C ALA A 589 -16.56 0.21 -6.63
N GLN A 590 -16.06 1.36 -7.10
CA GLN A 590 -15.05 1.43 -8.17
C GLN A 590 -13.75 0.77 -7.72
N GLU A 591 -13.22 1.15 -6.55
CA GLU A 591 -11.95 0.62 -6.02
C GLU A 591 -12.00 -0.90 -5.85
N LEU A 592 -13.10 -1.47 -5.31
CA LEU A 592 -13.26 -2.91 -5.14
C LEU A 592 -13.29 -3.70 -6.46
N VAL A 593 -13.85 -3.12 -7.52
CA VAL A 593 -13.92 -3.75 -8.85
C VAL A 593 -12.59 -3.58 -9.61
N MET A 594 -11.90 -2.43 -9.45
CA MET A 594 -10.54 -2.21 -9.94
C MET A 594 -9.59 -3.29 -9.41
N GLN A 595 -8.82 -3.92 -10.30
CA GLN A 595 -7.82 -4.92 -9.90
C GLN A 595 -6.73 -4.30 -9.01
N GLU A 596 -6.34 -3.07 -9.34
CA GLU A 596 -5.32 -2.27 -8.65
C GLU A 596 -5.85 -1.37 -7.53
N GLY A 597 -7.16 -1.41 -7.25
CA GLY A 597 -7.83 -0.47 -6.34
C GLY A 597 -7.59 -0.75 -4.86
N ASP A 598 -8.03 0.19 -4.03
CA ASP A 598 -7.98 0.06 -2.57
C ASP A 598 -8.92 -1.07 -2.06
N ARG A 599 -8.61 -1.58 -0.88
CA ARG A 599 -9.34 -2.63 -0.17
C ARG A 599 -9.66 -2.27 1.29
N ASP A 600 -9.17 -1.13 1.78
CA ASP A 600 -9.37 -0.71 3.18
C ASP A 600 -9.92 0.72 3.30
N PHE A 601 -11.24 0.79 3.49
CA PHE A 601 -11.97 2.05 3.62
C PHE A 601 -12.22 2.48 5.07
N ARG A 602 -11.67 1.75 6.07
CA ARG A 602 -12.01 1.93 7.50
C ARG A 602 -11.71 3.34 8.02
N ASN A 603 -10.67 3.98 7.49
CA ASN A 603 -10.21 5.29 7.95
C ASN A 603 -10.87 6.48 7.21
N TRP A 604 -11.70 6.25 6.19
CA TRP A 604 -12.25 7.34 5.36
C TRP A 604 -12.99 8.41 6.16
N LEU A 605 -13.81 8.03 7.14
CA LEU A 605 -14.63 9.00 7.90
C LEU A 605 -13.76 9.92 8.78
N CYS A 606 -12.79 9.36 9.50
CA CYS A 606 -11.82 10.11 10.31
C CYS A 606 -10.88 10.97 9.44
N ASN A 607 -10.53 10.50 8.24
CA ASN A 607 -9.74 11.29 7.30
C ASN A 607 -10.55 12.43 6.66
N ILE A 608 -11.85 12.23 6.39
CA ILE A 608 -12.78 13.29 5.97
C ILE A 608 -12.90 14.35 7.06
N GLU A 609 -13.10 13.96 8.33
CA GLU A 609 -13.09 14.87 9.49
C GLU A 609 -11.82 15.74 9.50
N SER A 610 -10.66 15.10 9.34
CA SER A 610 -9.36 15.78 9.29
C SER A 610 -9.21 16.74 8.10
N ILE A 611 -9.77 16.39 6.93
CA ILE A 611 -9.80 17.27 5.74
C ILE A 611 -10.70 18.48 6.01
N VAL A 612 -11.92 18.26 6.53
CA VAL A 612 -12.89 19.32 6.84
C VAL A 612 -12.26 20.33 7.80
N SER A 613 -11.75 19.88 8.94
CA SER A 613 -11.12 20.77 9.93
C SER A 613 -9.92 21.55 9.35
N ALA A 614 -9.14 20.94 8.46
CA ALA A 614 -7.99 21.61 7.83
C ALA A 614 -8.41 22.63 6.75
N CYS A 615 -9.51 22.38 6.03
CA CYS A 615 -10.05 23.27 5.01
C CYS A 615 -10.85 24.44 5.62
N GLU A 616 -11.60 24.22 6.71
CA GLU A 616 -12.28 25.27 7.47
C GLU A 616 -11.30 26.34 7.98
N ALA A 617 -10.12 25.92 8.45
CA ALA A 617 -9.06 26.82 8.91
C ALA A 617 -8.50 27.77 7.82
N LEU A 618 -8.83 27.52 6.54
CA LEU A 618 -8.47 28.37 5.39
C LEU A 618 -9.72 28.90 4.65
N SER A 619 -10.91 28.79 5.24
CA SER A 619 -12.21 29.14 4.63
C SER A 619 -12.45 28.50 3.25
N VAL A 620 -11.94 27.28 3.03
CA VAL A 620 -12.16 26.50 1.80
C VAL A 620 -13.33 25.53 2.01
N PRO A 621 -14.46 25.65 1.30
CA PRO A 621 -15.58 24.73 1.45
C PRO A 621 -15.23 23.31 0.99
N VAL A 622 -15.75 22.30 1.71
CA VAL A 622 -15.57 20.87 1.39
C VAL A 622 -16.90 20.24 0.97
N ILE A 623 -16.90 19.63 -0.21
CA ILE A 623 -18.02 18.85 -0.76
C ILE A 623 -17.63 17.38 -0.75
N VAL A 624 -18.32 16.54 0.03
CA VAL A 624 -18.11 15.08 -0.06
C VAL A 624 -19.01 14.50 -1.15
N LYS A 625 -18.44 13.87 -2.17
CA LYS A 625 -19.19 13.36 -3.34
C LYS A 625 -19.08 11.86 -3.51
N GLU A 626 -20.08 11.24 -4.13
CA GLU A 626 -19.92 9.88 -4.71
C GLU A 626 -19.35 9.97 -6.13
N THR A 627 -19.28 8.84 -6.84
CA THR A 627 -18.77 8.71 -8.22
C THR A 627 -19.73 7.98 -9.17
N GLY A 628 -20.81 7.38 -8.68
CA GLY A 628 -21.88 6.81 -9.52
C GLY A 628 -22.86 5.86 -8.81
N CYS A 629 -22.76 5.70 -7.48
CA CYS A 629 -23.52 4.74 -6.67
C CYS A 629 -24.46 5.39 -5.63
N GLY A 630 -24.51 6.73 -5.53
CA GLY A 630 -25.43 7.44 -4.64
C GLY A 630 -25.01 7.48 -3.16
N ILE A 631 -25.47 8.49 -2.43
CA ILE A 631 -25.24 8.62 -0.98
C ILE A 631 -26.57 8.52 -0.23
N SER A 632 -26.64 7.61 0.75
CA SER A 632 -27.82 7.43 1.60
C SER A 632 -27.94 8.54 2.67
N ALA A 633 -29.16 8.82 3.14
CA ALA A 633 -29.39 9.75 4.26
C ALA A 633 -28.66 9.33 5.55
N LYS A 634 -28.41 8.03 5.73
CA LYS A 634 -27.59 7.49 6.82
C LYS A 634 -26.12 7.89 6.69
N ASP A 635 -25.56 7.86 5.49
CA ASP A 635 -24.16 8.23 5.27
C ASP A 635 -24.00 9.76 5.23
N VAL A 636 -24.98 10.50 4.72
CA VAL A 636 -25.03 11.97 4.86
C VAL A 636 -25.08 12.39 6.33
N HIS A 637 -25.78 11.67 7.21
CA HIS A 637 -25.70 11.88 8.67
C HIS A 637 -24.28 11.72 9.20
N ARG A 638 -23.63 10.58 8.91
CA ARG A 638 -22.27 10.29 9.38
C ARG A 638 -21.27 11.35 8.90
N LEU A 639 -21.44 11.86 7.68
CA LEU A 639 -20.64 12.96 7.14
C LEU A 639 -20.93 14.28 7.86
N LYS A 640 -22.20 14.61 8.14
CA LYS A 640 -22.61 15.79 8.91
C LYS A 640 -22.00 15.79 10.32
N ASP A 641 -21.98 14.62 10.97
CA ASP A 641 -21.44 14.42 12.32
C ASP A 641 -19.92 14.74 12.39
N VAL A 642 -19.18 14.52 11.30
CA VAL A 642 -17.75 14.90 11.16
C VAL A 642 -17.54 16.26 10.47
N GLY A 643 -18.53 17.16 10.56
CA GLY A 643 -18.38 18.55 10.13
C GLY A 643 -18.75 18.85 8.68
N VAL A 644 -19.03 17.85 7.82
CA VAL A 644 -19.41 18.11 6.42
C VAL A 644 -20.69 18.94 6.36
N ARG A 645 -20.74 19.91 5.44
CA ARG A 645 -21.89 20.81 5.20
C ARG A 645 -22.54 20.63 3.83
N THR A 646 -21.76 20.21 2.83
CA THR A 646 -22.22 19.99 1.46
C THR A 646 -21.86 18.59 0.98
N VAL A 647 -22.81 17.91 0.32
CA VAL A 647 -22.57 16.61 -0.34
C VAL A 647 -23.02 16.64 -1.80
N ASP A 648 -22.33 15.93 -2.70
CA ASP A 648 -22.79 15.68 -4.08
C ASP A 648 -23.16 14.20 -4.24
N VAL A 649 -24.46 13.89 -4.33
CA VAL A 649 -24.93 12.50 -4.25
C VAL A 649 -24.41 11.61 -5.38
N SER A 650 -24.10 12.17 -6.56
CA SER A 650 -23.51 11.45 -7.71
C SER A 650 -24.08 10.03 -7.92
N GLY A 651 -25.39 9.94 -8.13
CA GLY A 651 -26.13 8.67 -8.13
C GLY A 651 -26.01 7.84 -9.41
N ARG A 652 -26.54 6.61 -9.35
CA ARG A 652 -26.67 5.72 -10.52
C ARG A 652 -27.66 6.31 -11.53
N GLY A 653 -27.36 6.12 -12.83
CA GLY A 653 -28.18 6.58 -13.95
C GLY A 653 -27.41 7.27 -15.10
N GLY A 654 -26.08 7.40 -14.97
CA GLY A 654 -25.19 7.96 -16.01
C GLY A 654 -23.96 7.08 -16.21
N THR A 655 -22.78 7.70 -16.18
CA THR A 655 -21.48 6.97 -16.20
C THR A 655 -21.44 5.95 -15.05
N ASN A 656 -21.12 4.70 -15.38
CA ASN A 656 -21.09 3.61 -14.43
C ASN A 656 -19.66 3.09 -14.26
N PHE A 657 -18.98 3.60 -13.22
CA PHE A 657 -17.60 3.21 -12.94
C PHE A 657 -17.45 1.71 -12.64
N VAL A 658 -18.40 1.06 -11.97
CA VAL A 658 -18.35 -0.40 -11.79
C VAL A 658 -18.28 -1.14 -13.13
N THR A 659 -19.10 -0.74 -14.11
CA THR A 659 -19.05 -1.31 -15.46
C THR A 659 -17.79 -0.89 -16.25
N ILE A 660 -17.25 0.32 -16.04
CA ILE A 660 -15.96 0.74 -16.64
C ILE A 660 -14.83 -0.17 -16.15
N GLU A 661 -14.76 -0.40 -14.84
CA GLU A 661 -13.70 -1.19 -14.22
C GLU A 661 -13.89 -2.69 -14.48
N ASN A 662 -15.14 -3.20 -14.55
CA ASN A 662 -15.39 -4.59 -14.95
C ASN A 662 -14.93 -4.86 -16.40
N ALA A 663 -15.16 -3.90 -17.32
CA ALA A 663 -14.67 -3.98 -18.69
C ALA A 663 -13.13 -3.91 -18.81
N ARG A 664 -12.42 -3.51 -17.74
CA ARG A 664 -10.94 -3.58 -17.64
C ARG A 664 -10.44 -4.91 -17.07
N ARG A 665 -11.31 -5.82 -16.61
CA ARG A 665 -10.94 -7.13 -16.05
C ARG A 665 -10.95 -8.21 -17.12
N ASN A 666 -9.99 -9.14 -17.05
CA ASN A 666 -9.89 -10.27 -17.99
C ASN A 666 -11.08 -11.24 -17.97
N LEU A 667 -11.84 -11.29 -16.87
CA LEU A 667 -12.95 -12.25 -16.67
C LEU A 667 -14.35 -11.63 -16.76
N GLY A 668 -14.48 -10.29 -16.67
CA GLY A 668 -15.80 -9.63 -16.61
C GLY A 668 -16.69 -10.06 -15.42
N ASP A 669 -16.12 -10.61 -14.37
CA ASP A 669 -16.82 -11.33 -13.29
C ASP A 669 -17.65 -10.45 -12.33
N CYS A 670 -17.63 -9.12 -12.48
CA CYS A 670 -18.32 -8.17 -11.60
C CYS A 670 -19.63 -7.58 -12.19
N ASP A 671 -20.17 -8.14 -13.29
CA ASP A 671 -21.39 -7.61 -13.93
C ASP A 671 -22.62 -7.58 -12.99
N TYR A 672 -22.68 -8.46 -11.98
CA TYR A 672 -23.73 -8.47 -10.97
C TYR A 672 -23.76 -7.20 -10.09
N LEU A 673 -22.71 -6.38 -10.12
CA LEU A 673 -22.63 -5.07 -9.44
C LEU A 673 -22.98 -3.90 -10.37
N ALA A 674 -23.33 -4.12 -11.64
CA ALA A 674 -23.68 -3.03 -12.56
C ALA A 674 -24.84 -2.17 -12.05
N ASP A 675 -25.80 -2.76 -11.35
CA ASP A 675 -26.94 -2.07 -10.73
C ASP A 675 -26.74 -1.70 -9.24
N TRP A 676 -25.49 -1.69 -8.77
CA TRP A 676 -25.17 -1.32 -7.40
C TRP A 676 -25.45 0.16 -7.09
N GLY A 677 -25.99 0.42 -5.91
CA GLY A 677 -26.18 1.78 -5.39
C GLY A 677 -27.53 2.42 -5.73
N LEU A 678 -27.77 3.57 -5.09
CA LEU A 678 -28.96 4.39 -5.23
C LEU A 678 -28.90 5.22 -6.52
N THR A 679 -30.05 5.42 -7.16
CA THR A 679 -30.15 6.43 -8.21
C THR A 679 -30.07 7.84 -7.62
N THR A 680 -29.81 8.84 -8.47
CA THR A 680 -29.76 10.25 -8.05
C THR A 680 -31.08 10.71 -7.43
N VAL A 681 -32.21 10.28 -8.00
CA VAL A 681 -33.56 10.57 -7.48
C VAL A 681 -33.82 9.84 -6.16
N GLU A 682 -33.39 8.58 -6.02
CA GLU A 682 -33.51 7.85 -4.75
C GLU A 682 -32.72 8.52 -3.63
N SER A 683 -31.46 8.91 -3.89
CA SER A 683 -30.61 9.61 -2.93
C SER A 683 -31.24 10.93 -2.46
N LEU A 684 -31.73 11.75 -3.39
CA LEU A 684 -32.39 13.03 -3.06
C LEU A 684 -33.68 12.82 -2.25
N VAL A 685 -34.50 11.83 -2.61
CA VAL A 685 -35.75 11.53 -1.89
C VAL A 685 -35.48 10.96 -0.50
N ASP A 686 -34.45 10.13 -0.32
CA ASP A 686 -34.03 9.58 0.97
C ASP A 686 -33.55 10.69 1.91
N ILE A 687 -32.66 11.56 1.43
CA ILE A 687 -32.15 12.72 2.18
C ILE A 687 -33.27 13.69 2.56
N ARG A 688 -34.14 14.07 1.61
CA ARG A 688 -35.25 15.01 1.84
C ARG A 688 -36.28 14.51 2.86
N LYS A 689 -36.47 13.20 2.98
CA LYS A 689 -37.37 12.59 3.98
C LYS A 689 -36.81 12.65 5.41
N CYS A 690 -35.53 12.99 5.58
CA CYS A 690 -34.86 12.97 6.87
C CYS A 690 -34.83 14.37 7.50
N ASP A 691 -35.70 14.63 8.49
CA ASP A 691 -35.86 15.95 9.12
C ASP A 691 -34.55 16.54 9.66
N SER A 692 -33.67 15.72 10.22
CA SER A 692 -32.37 16.14 10.75
C SER A 692 -31.34 16.50 9.67
N LEU A 693 -31.63 16.30 8.38
CA LEU A 693 -30.84 16.75 7.23
C LEU A 693 -31.42 17.98 6.52
N LYS A 694 -32.51 18.59 7.01
CA LYS A 694 -33.12 19.79 6.41
C LYS A 694 -32.18 20.97 6.17
N ASN A 695 -31.11 21.07 6.96
CA ASN A 695 -30.08 22.12 6.85
C ASN A 695 -28.79 21.63 6.17
N MET A 696 -28.78 20.43 5.57
CA MET A 696 -27.64 19.93 4.82
C MET A 696 -27.70 20.46 3.39
N GLU A 697 -26.60 20.99 2.87
CA GLU A 697 -26.54 21.39 1.47
C GLU A 697 -26.32 20.15 0.60
N VAL A 698 -27.16 19.97 -0.42
CA VAL A 698 -27.13 18.78 -1.27
C VAL A 698 -26.98 19.21 -2.73
N PHE A 699 -25.87 18.84 -3.34
CA PHE A 699 -25.71 18.89 -4.79
C PHE A 699 -26.15 17.55 -5.40
N ALA A 700 -26.63 17.61 -6.63
CA ALA A 700 -27.05 16.43 -7.37
C ALA A 700 -26.21 16.23 -8.63
N SER A 701 -25.74 15.01 -8.87
CA SER A 701 -25.15 14.63 -10.15
C SER A 701 -25.36 13.15 -10.41
N GLY A 702 -24.92 12.66 -11.57
CA GLY A 702 -25.20 11.30 -12.04
C GLY A 702 -26.52 11.23 -12.80
N GLY A 703 -26.46 10.77 -14.06
CA GLY A 703 -27.64 10.58 -14.92
C GLY A 703 -28.39 11.82 -15.38
N VAL A 704 -27.81 13.02 -15.23
CA VAL A 704 -28.37 14.29 -15.71
C VAL A 704 -28.10 14.44 -17.20
N ARG A 705 -29.16 14.44 -18.04
CA ARG A 705 -29.06 14.45 -19.51
C ARG A 705 -29.70 15.69 -20.15
N THR A 706 -30.52 16.42 -19.40
CA THR A 706 -31.33 17.52 -19.94
C THR A 706 -31.54 18.65 -18.91
N PRO A 707 -31.94 19.87 -19.36
CA PRO A 707 -32.40 20.93 -18.45
C PRO A 707 -33.57 20.50 -17.55
N LEU A 708 -34.41 19.58 -18.02
CA LEU A 708 -35.52 19.04 -17.24
C LEU A 708 -35.01 18.17 -16.08
N ASP A 709 -33.96 17.38 -16.28
CA ASP A 709 -33.31 16.60 -15.23
C ASP A 709 -32.65 17.52 -14.18
N VAL A 710 -32.08 18.66 -14.61
CA VAL A 710 -31.60 19.72 -13.69
C VAL A 710 -32.74 20.26 -12.84
N VAL A 711 -33.86 20.71 -13.44
CA VAL A 711 -34.99 21.26 -12.69
C VAL A 711 -35.65 20.21 -11.79
N ARG A 712 -35.70 18.93 -12.20
CA ARG A 712 -36.14 17.81 -11.35
C ARG A 712 -35.26 17.66 -10.11
N ALA A 713 -33.94 17.68 -10.27
CA ALA A 713 -33.01 17.59 -9.14
C ALA A 713 -33.16 18.78 -8.17
N LEU A 714 -33.25 20.00 -8.70
CA LEU A 714 -33.48 21.22 -7.91
C LEU A 714 -34.80 21.15 -7.13
N ALA A 715 -35.92 20.83 -7.82
CA ALA A 715 -37.23 20.67 -7.20
C ALA A 715 -37.28 19.54 -6.16
N LEU A 716 -36.43 18.51 -6.29
CA LEU A 716 -36.26 17.44 -5.30
C LEU A 716 -35.43 17.85 -4.07
N GLY A 717 -34.83 19.04 -4.05
CA GLY A 717 -34.07 19.57 -2.90
C GLY A 717 -32.58 19.81 -3.17
N ALA A 718 -32.10 19.65 -4.41
CA ALA A 718 -30.72 19.99 -4.73
C ALA A 718 -30.50 21.51 -4.76
N SER A 719 -29.34 21.95 -4.29
CA SER A 719 -28.88 23.35 -4.32
C SER A 719 -28.09 23.69 -5.58
N ALA A 720 -27.42 22.71 -6.18
CA ALA A 720 -26.75 22.81 -7.49
C ALA A 720 -26.70 21.43 -8.17
N VAL A 721 -26.51 21.41 -9.50
CA VAL A 721 -26.55 20.19 -10.32
C VAL A 721 -25.29 20.03 -11.17
N GLY A 722 -24.58 18.92 -10.96
CA GLY A 722 -23.34 18.58 -11.64
C GLY A 722 -23.57 17.72 -12.87
N VAL A 723 -22.92 18.08 -13.98
CA VAL A 723 -22.99 17.34 -15.26
C VAL A 723 -21.58 16.91 -15.67
N ALA A 724 -21.43 15.67 -16.13
CA ALA A 724 -20.15 15.09 -16.54
C ALA A 724 -20.25 14.44 -17.94
N GLY A 725 -20.76 13.21 -18.02
CA GLY A 725 -20.76 12.40 -19.26
C GLY A 725 -21.38 13.08 -20.48
N GLU A 726 -22.53 13.75 -20.32
CA GLU A 726 -23.20 14.53 -21.38
C GLU A 726 -22.27 15.60 -21.97
N PHE A 727 -21.69 16.44 -21.11
CA PHE A 727 -20.82 17.54 -21.53
C PHE A 727 -19.48 17.04 -22.09
N LEU A 728 -18.95 15.94 -21.56
CA LEU A 728 -17.76 15.29 -22.11
C LEU A 728 -18.02 14.76 -23.53
N HIS A 729 -19.18 14.14 -23.76
CA HIS A 729 -19.57 13.61 -25.06
C HIS A 729 -19.69 14.74 -26.09
N THR A 730 -20.46 15.79 -25.81
CA THR A 730 -20.56 16.95 -26.71
C THR A 730 -19.21 17.61 -26.97
N LEU A 731 -18.34 17.76 -25.95
CA LEU A 731 -16.98 18.27 -26.16
C LEU A 731 -16.13 17.37 -27.06
N MET A 732 -16.22 16.05 -26.90
CA MET A 732 -15.39 15.09 -27.65
C MET A 732 -15.82 14.92 -29.12
N HIS A 733 -17.11 15.02 -29.41
CA HIS A 733 -17.66 14.78 -30.77
C HIS A 733 -18.02 16.05 -31.53
N GLU A 734 -18.38 17.14 -30.84
CA GLU A 734 -18.85 18.40 -31.45
C GLU A 734 -17.98 19.63 -31.10
N GLY A 735 -17.18 19.57 -30.03
CA GLY A 735 -16.17 20.57 -29.67
C GLY A 735 -16.61 21.67 -28.70
N GLU A 736 -15.70 22.61 -28.43
CA GLU A 736 -15.86 23.66 -27.41
C GLU A 736 -17.05 24.60 -27.66
N ASP A 737 -17.26 25.04 -28.91
CA ASP A 737 -18.36 25.94 -29.23
C ASP A 737 -19.72 25.26 -29.15
N ALA A 738 -19.81 23.97 -29.51
CA ALA A 738 -21.03 23.18 -29.37
C ALA A 738 -21.41 23.00 -27.89
N LEU A 739 -20.45 22.61 -27.04
CA LEU A 739 -20.68 22.51 -25.59
C LEU A 739 -21.03 23.87 -24.97
N SER A 740 -20.34 24.93 -25.38
CA SER A 740 -20.63 26.29 -24.88
C SER A 740 -22.05 26.75 -25.26
N LEU A 741 -22.50 26.45 -26.48
CA LEU A 741 -23.87 26.69 -26.92
C LEU A 741 -24.89 25.79 -26.19
N GLN A 742 -24.54 24.53 -25.91
CA GLN A 742 -25.37 23.61 -25.13
C GLN A 742 -25.63 24.16 -23.72
N ILE A 743 -24.59 24.60 -23.01
CA ILE A 743 -24.71 25.14 -21.63
C ILE A 743 -25.53 26.44 -21.60
N ASP A 744 -25.28 27.37 -22.53
CA ASP A 744 -26.06 28.63 -22.65
C ASP A 744 -27.54 28.35 -22.97
N ASN A 745 -27.82 27.39 -23.85
CA ASN A 745 -29.19 26.93 -24.10
C ASN A 745 -29.81 26.28 -22.86
N TRP A 746 -29.08 25.47 -22.09
CA TRP A 746 -29.58 24.85 -20.87
C TRP A 746 -29.91 25.89 -19.80
N GLN A 747 -29.06 26.91 -19.59
CA GLN A 747 -29.33 28.03 -18.67
C GLN A 747 -30.64 28.76 -19.03
N LYS A 748 -30.88 29.00 -20.33
CA LYS A 748 -32.15 29.58 -20.82
C LYS A 748 -33.34 28.64 -20.63
N GLN A 749 -33.17 27.35 -20.95
CA GLN A 749 -34.23 26.33 -20.87
C GLN A 749 -34.64 26.02 -19.43
N ILE A 750 -33.73 26.09 -18.46
CA ILE A 750 -34.05 26.02 -17.02
C ILE A 750 -35.04 27.12 -16.64
N ARG A 751 -34.78 28.37 -17.03
CA ARG A 751 -35.68 29.50 -16.76
C ARG A 751 -37.05 29.32 -17.42
N VAL A 752 -37.11 28.73 -18.63
CA VAL A 752 -38.38 28.38 -19.28
C VAL A 752 -39.16 27.32 -18.50
N ILE A 753 -38.50 26.26 -18.02
CA ILE A 753 -39.17 25.21 -17.23
C ILE A 753 -39.63 25.76 -15.88
N MET A 754 -38.82 26.59 -15.21
CA MET A 754 -39.19 27.31 -13.99
C MET A 754 -40.41 28.22 -14.21
N ALA A 755 -40.45 28.96 -15.33
CA ALA A 755 -41.62 29.75 -15.72
C ALA A 755 -42.87 28.89 -15.91
N LEU A 756 -42.75 27.74 -16.60
CA LEU A 756 -43.86 26.78 -16.77
C LEU A 756 -44.38 26.20 -15.45
N LEU A 757 -43.57 26.19 -14.40
CA LEU A 757 -43.97 25.76 -13.06
C LEU A 757 -44.49 26.92 -12.18
N GLY A 758 -44.36 28.18 -12.62
CA GLY A 758 -44.70 29.37 -11.82
C GLY A 758 -43.68 29.69 -10.71
N CYS A 759 -42.45 29.20 -10.84
CA CYS A 759 -41.39 29.32 -9.84
C CYS A 759 -40.39 30.41 -10.25
N LYS A 760 -40.31 31.52 -9.51
CA LYS A 760 -39.40 32.64 -9.84
C LYS A 760 -37.95 32.37 -9.43
N THR A 761 -37.74 31.52 -8.43
CA THR A 761 -36.43 31.20 -7.84
C THR A 761 -36.22 29.69 -7.70
N VAL A 762 -34.97 29.25 -7.51
CA VAL A 762 -34.67 27.84 -7.18
C VAL A 762 -35.32 27.42 -5.85
N LYS A 763 -35.47 28.34 -4.90
CA LYS A 763 -36.20 28.09 -3.66
C LYS A 763 -37.68 27.82 -3.89
N ASP A 764 -38.32 28.55 -4.82
CA ASP A 764 -39.71 28.27 -5.23
C ASP A 764 -39.85 26.84 -5.78
N LEU A 765 -38.87 26.35 -6.57
CA LEU A 765 -38.90 24.97 -7.05
C LEU A 765 -38.93 23.97 -5.89
N GLN A 766 -38.11 24.17 -4.87
CA GLN A 766 -37.99 23.28 -3.72
C GLN A 766 -39.25 23.27 -2.83
N GLU A 767 -39.87 24.44 -2.65
CA GLU A 767 -41.00 24.64 -1.72
C GLU A 767 -42.39 24.46 -2.36
N LYS A 768 -42.56 24.78 -3.65
CA LYS A 768 -43.88 24.90 -4.31
C LYS A 768 -44.16 23.86 -5.39
N THR A 769 -43.15 23.10 -5.84
CA THR A 769 -43.34 22.18 -6.96
C THR A 769 -43.97 20.86 -6.52
N GLU A 770 -45.13 20.54 -7.09
CA GLU A 770 -45.74 19.21 -6.98
C GLU A 770 -45.22 18.28 -8.09
N PHE A 771 -44.95 17.03 -7.74
CA PHE A 771 -44.49 16.00 -8.67
C PHE A 771 -45.12 14.64 -8.40
N VAL A 772 -45.40 13.92 -9.49
CA VAL A 772 -45.85 12.53 -9.51
C VAL A 772 -44.65 11.66 -9.84
N ARG A 773 -44.22 10.82 -8.89
CA ARG A 773 -43.29 9.71 -9.15
C ARG A 773 -44.07 8.50 -9.67
N ALA A 774 -43.57 7.81 -10.69
CA ALA A 774 -44.24 6.64 -11.29
C ALA A 774 -44.62 5.57 -10.25
N ASP A 775 -43.74 5.37 -9.27
CA ASP A 775 -43.84 4.40 -8.18
C ASP A 775 -44.88 4.80 -7.10
N CYS A 776 -45.43 6.02 -7.16
CA CYS A 776 -46.38 6.56 -6.17
C CYS A 776 -47.87 6.40 -6.54
N LEU A 777 -48.19 5.66 -7.61
CA LEU A 777 -49.53 5.09 -7.79
C LEU A 777 -49.71 3.86 -6.89
N GLY A 778 -49.55 4.00 -5.57
CA GLY A 778 -49.54 2.79 -4.72
C GLY A 778 -49.25 2.86 -3.22
N LYS A 779 -49.23 4.02 -2.54
CA LYS A 779 -49.63 4.21 -1.11
C LYS A 779 -49.26 5.60 -0.59
#